data_AF-Q16WV6-F1
#
_entry.id   AF-Q16WV6-F1
#
_cell.length_a   1.000
_cell.length_b   1.000
_cell.length_c   1.000
_cell.angle_alpha   90.00
_cell.angle_beta   90.00
_cell.angle_gamma   90.00
#
_symmetry.space_group_name_H-M   'P 1'
#
loop_
_entity.id
_entity.type
_entity.pdbx_description
1 polymer ?
#
loop_
_entity_poly.entity_id
_entity_poly.type
_entity_poly.pdbx_seq_one_letter_code
_entity_poly.pdbx_strand_id
1 'polypeptide(L)'
;MLKPHFIAIIQDVIFPLMSYSEADEELWEADPIEYIRQKFDVFDDYTTPVPAAETLLHNCCKTRKGVLPQVMQIIMQIINAPNLNAKQKDGALHMVGSLADVLLKKKVFKDQVENLIMQYVFPEFQSPHGHLRARACWVLHYFSEIKLKNEQVLAEIMRLTAHALLNDKELPVKVEAAVALQMFLISQEDAPKYLESQIKEITMELLKIIRETENEDLTNVMQKIVCIYSDQLLPIAVDICQHLATTFSQVLEADENSDERAITAMGLLNTMETLLSVMEEHPQVMLSLHPIVLQVVGHVLQHNVNEFYEEAFSLVYDLTSKSVSPDMWKLLEIIYQLFQKDGIDYFVDMMPALHNYITVDTPAFLSNQNHVLAMFNMCKTILTGNATEESECSAAKLLEVIILQCKGQIDECIPSFVELVLTRLTREVKTSELRTMCLQVVIAALYYNPQLLLSVLEKIPLPASNESIASHFIKQWIHDSDCFLGIHDRKLCVIGLCTLMSLGDGKPQVLSELGDKIIPTLILIFDGLKRAYAARAAEEEEEESEEDDDDLEEGISSDEDEVDEMGPSYFERIAKMAKDKAAEQGFELTATIKDGNDSDDEDDDDDDDDSGDEMDETALEGFSTPLDDEDNPAYVDEYMVFQEVMTNLPNVDPNWYSMLTRNLKPEDAKALQEILVLAEQKKAAKRSKEIENAGGNY
;
A
#
# COMPACT_ATOMS: atom_id res chain seq x y z
N MET A 1 -16.56 -46.07 2.72
CA MET A 1 -17.76 -46.54 1.99
C MET A 1 -17.90 -45.96 0.58
N LEU A 2 -17.26 -44.82 0.24
CA LEU A 2 -17.33 -44.21 -1.11
C LEU A 2 -16.54 -44.92 -2.23
N LYS A 3 -15.41 -45.56 -1.90
CA LYS A 3 -14.48 -46.17 -2.88
C LYS A 3 -15.12 -47.05 -3.98
N PRO A 4 -16.07 -47.96 -3.71
CA PRO A 4 -16.68 -48.78 -4.76
C PRO A 4 -17.70 -48.03 -5.63
N HIS A 5 -18.21 -46.89 -5.17
CA HIS A 5 -19.22 -46.09 -5.87
C HIS A 5 -18.61 -44.88 -6.59
N PHE A 6 -17.33 -44.61 -6.37
CA PHE A 6 -16.67 -43.40 -6.82
C PHE A 6 -16.68 -43.23 -8.36
N ILE A 7 -16.50 -44.32 -9.10
CA ILE A 7 -16.59 -44.30 -10.57
C ILE A 7 -18.00 -43.93 -11.04
N ALA A 8 -19.04 -44.48 -10.38
CA ALA A 8 -20.42 -44.14 -10.70
C ALA A 8 -20.74 -42.68 -10.36
N ILE A 9 -20.20 -42.17 -9.24
CA ILE A 9 -20.35 -40.74 -8.89
C ILE A 9 -19.72 -39.84 -9.95
N ILE A 10 -18.53 -40.21 -10.46
CA ILE A 10 -17.91 -39.45 -11.55
C ILE A 10 -18.77 -39.48 -12.81
N GLN A 11 -19.21 -40.65 -13.25
CA GLN A 11 -19.89 -40.82 -14.53
C GLN A 11 -21.34 -40.32 -14.52
N ASP A 12 -22.06 -40.57 -13.43
CA ASP A 12 -23.51 -40.33 -13.35
C ASP A 12 -23.86 -38.99 -12.68
N VAL A 13 -22.92 -38.36 -11.98
CA VAL A 13 -23.15 -37.10 -11.24
C VAL A 13 -22.20 -36.00 -11.67
N ILE A 14 -20.89 -36.17 -11.46
CA ILE A 14 -19.91 -35.09 -11.70
C ILE A 14 -19.84 -34.72 -13.19
N PHE A 15 -19.66 -35.71 -14.07
CA PHE A 15 -19.50 -35.46 -15.50
C PHE A 15 -20.72 -34.76 -16.15
N PRO A 16 -21.98 -35.17 -15.88
CA PRO A 16 -23.15 -34.44 -16.34
C PRO A 16 -23.24 -33.00 -15.81
N LEU A 17 -22.86 -32.75 -14.55
CA LEU A 17 -22.88 -31.40 -13.96
C LEU A 17 -21.81 -30.49 -14.57
N MET A 18 -20.63 -31.02 -14.90
CA MET A 18 -19.55 -30.25 -15.50
C MET A 18 -19.71 -30.02 -17.01
N SER A 19 -20.67 -30.70 -17.65
CA SER A 19 -20.95 -30.56 -19.09
C SER A 19 -21.82 -29.33 -19.35
N TYR A 20 -21.52 -28.61 -20.43
CA TYR A 20 -22.34 -27.51 -20.94
C TYR A 20 -23.84 -27.86 -20.97
N SER A 21 -24.65 -27.10 -20.23
CA SER A 21 -26.07 -27.42 -20.03
C SER A 21 -26.97 -26.86 -21.14
N GLU A 22 -28.28 -27.09 -21.04
CA GLU A 22 -29.26 -26.39 -21.89
C GLU A 22 -29.46 -24.94 -21.44
N ALA A 23 -29.35 -24.66 -20.13
CA ALA A 23 -29.44 -23.31 -19.59
C ALA A 23 -28.23 -22.45 -20.02
N ASP A 24 -27.03 -23.03 -20.03
CA ASP A 24 -25.84 -22.35 -20.55
C ASP A 24 -25.99 -22.02 -22.05
N GLU A 25 -26.60 -22.91 -22.84
CA GLU A 25 -26.83 -22.68 -24.28
C GLU A 25 -27.87 -21.58 -24.50
N GLU A 26 -28.96 -21.59 -23.75
CA GLU A 26 -29.98 -20.55 -23.81
C GLU A 26 -29.41 -19.18 -23.45
N LEU A 27 -28.63 -19.11 -22.36
CA LEU A 27 -28.02 -17.86 -21.93
C LEU A 27 -26.95 -17.37 -22.92
N TRP A 28 -26.09 -18.26 -23.40
CA TRP A 28 -25.08 -17.94 -24.40
C TRP A 28 -25.67 -17.39 -25.71
N GLU A 29 -26.82 -17.89 -26.15
CA GLU A 29 -27.48 -17.40 -27.37
C GLU A 29 -28.31 -16.13 -27.14
N ALA A 30 -28.97 -16.02 -25.99
CA ALA A 30 -29.89 -14.93 -25.69
C ALA A 30 -29.18 -13.68 -25.16
N ASP A 31 -28.23 -13.86 -24.24
CA ASP A 31 -27.49 -12.79 -23.57
C ASP A 31 -26.05 -13.24 -23.21
N PRO A 32 -25.10 -13.13 -24.15
CA PRO A 32 -23.71 -13.52 -23.92
C PRO A 32 -23.01 -12.71 -22.81
N ILE A 33 -23.48 -11.49 -22.52
CA ILE A 33 -22.89 -10.65 -21.48
C ILE A 33 -23.29 -11.19 -20.11
N GLU A 34 -24.57 -11.51 -19.92
CA GLU A 34 -25.05 -12.17 -18.70
C GLU A 34 -24.39 -13.55 -18.51
N TYR A 35 -24.14 -14.29 -19.60
CA TYR A 35 -23.35 -15.54 -19.52
C TYR A 35 -21.95 -15.30 -18.93
N ILE A 36 -21.26 -14.25 -19.40
CA ILE A 36 -19.93 -13.90 -18.88
C ILE A 36 -20.05 -13.51 -17.41
N ARG A 37 -20.99 -12.64 -17.06
CA ARG A 37 -21.20 -12.20 -15.67
C ARG A 37 -21.41 -13.39 -14.73
N GLN A 38 -22.30 -14.32 -15.08
CA GLN A 38 -22.54 -15.50 -14.27
C GLN A 38 -21.30 -16.40 -14.11
N LYS A 39 -20.46 -16.53 -15.15
CA LYS A 39 -19.26 -17.39 -15.10
C LYS A 39 -18.10 -16.80 -14.32
N PHE A 40 -18.07 -15.48 -14.17
CA PHE A 40 -17.03 -14.75 -13.43
C PHE A 40 -17.56 -14.21 -12.08
N ASP A 41 -18.76 -14.62 -11.67
CA ASP A 41 -19.35 -14.26 -10.39
C ASP A 41 -18.67 -15.04 -9.24
N VAL A 42 -18.12 -14.30 -8.27
CA VAL A 42 -17.47 -14.83 -7.06
C VAL A 42 -18.45 -15.66 -6.21
N PHE A 43 -19.76 -15.43 -6.35
CA PHE A 43 -20.80 -16.16 -5.63
C PHE A 43 -21.39 -17.35 -6.39
N ASP A 44 -20.83 -17.76 -7.54
CA ASP A 44 -21.31 -18.92 -8.33
C ASP A 44 -21.39 -20.21 -7.49
N ASP A 45 -20.49 -20.37 -6.51
CA ASP A 45 -20.47 -21.46 -5.52
C ASP A 45 -21.80 -21.67 -4.77
N TYR A 46 -22.58 -20.60 -4.61
CA TYR A 46 -23.86 -20.62 -3.89
C TYR A 46 -25.07 -20.80 -4.82
N THR A 47 -24.89 -20.61 -6.13
CA THR A 47 -25.99 -20.58 -7.09
C THR A 47 -26.02 -21.79 -8.01
N THR A 48 -24.88 -22.44 -8.27
CA THR A 48 -24.80 -23.60 -9.16
C THR A 48 -24.12 -24.83 -8.52
N PRO A 49 -24.47 -26.05 -8.95
CA PRO A 49 -23.85 -27.28 -8.43
C PRO A 49 -22.47 -27.57 -9.04
N VAL A 50 -21.97 -26.73 -9.95
CA VAL A 50 -20.75 -26.99 -10.74
C VAL A 50 -19.49 -26.89 -9.88
N PRO A 51 -19.26 -25.80 -9.11
CA PRO A 51 -18.07 -25.68 -8.27
C PRO A 51 -17.98 -26.77 -7.19
N ALA A 52 -19.14 -27.18 -6.65
CA ALA A 52 -19.20 -28.31 -5.72
C ALA A 52 -18.79 -29.64 -6.36
N ALA A 53 -19.16 -29.88 -7.62
CA ALA A 53 -18.77 -31.07 -8.38
C ALA A 53 -17.27 -31.06 -8.71
N GLU A 54 -16.75 -29.91 -9.10
CA GLU A 54 -15.32 -29.67 -9.34
C GLU A 54 -14.49 -29.89 -8.06
N THR A 55 -14.89 -29.26 -6.95
CA THR A 55 -14.23 -29.41 -5.65
C THR A 55 -14.22 -30.87 -5.19
N LEU A 56 -15.33 -31.60 -5.38
CA LEU A 56 -15.38 -33.02 -5.06
C LEU A 56 -14.44 -33.86 -5.94
N LEU A 57 -14.38 -33.57 -7.24
CA LEU A 57 -13.50 -34.23 -8.20
C LEU A 57 -12.02 -34.00 -7.83
N HIS A 58 -11.66 -32.73 -7.61
CA HIS A 58 -10.32 -32.28 -7.24
C HIS A 58 -9.86 -32.93 -5.95
N ASN A 59 -10.61 -32.78 -4.86
CA ASN A 59 -10.27 -33.33 -3.56
C ASN A 59 -10.09 -34.84 -3.57
N CYS A 60 -10.93 -35.55 -4.33
CA CYS A 60 -10.79 -37.00 -4.46
C CYS A 60 -9.53 -37.39 -5.22
N CYS A 61 -9.18 -36.67 -6.29
CA CYS A 61 -7.97 -36.94 -7.08
C CYS A 61 -6.68 -36.56 -6.33
N LYS A 62 -6.70 -35.47 -5.55
CA LYS A 62 -5.58 -34.98 -4.74
C LYS A 62 -5.29 -35.91 -3.55
N THR A 63 -6.31 -36.27 -2.78
CA THR A 63 -6.13 -36.95 -1.48
C THR A 63 -6.11 -38.48 -1.56
N ARG A 64 -6.80 -39.10 -2.53
CA ARG A 64 -7.01 -40.56 -2.54
C ARG A 64 -6.06 -41.27 -3.51
N LYS A 65 -5.19 -42.13 -2.97
CA LYS A 65 -4.24 -42.94 -3.76
C LYS A 65 -4.96 -43.84 -4.78
N GLY A 66 -4.52 -43.76 -6.03
CA GLY A 66 -4.99 -44.60 -7.14
C GLY A 66 -6.30 -44.13 -7.79
N VAL A 67 -6.89 -43.03 -7.31
CA VAL A 67 -8.11 -42.45 -7.89
C VAL A 67 -7.79 -41.69 -9.18
N LEU A 68 -6.84 -40.76 -9.15
CA LEU A 68 -6.48 -39.93 -10.31
C LEU A 68 -6.26 -40.73 -11.62
N PRO A 69 -5.49 -41.85 -11.65
CA PRO A 69 -5.36 -42.63 -12.89
C PRO A 69 -6.68 -43.23 -13.39
N GLN A 70 -7.59 -43.62 -12.49
CA GLN A 70 -8.91 -44.13 -12.88
C GLN A 70 -9.78 -43.03 -13.47
N VAL A 71 -9.77 -41.84 -12.85
CA VAL A 71 -10.48 -40.66 -13.35
C VAL A 71 -9.96 -40.27 -14.73
N MET A 72 -8.64 -40.15 -14.89
CA MET A 72 -8.04 -39.84 -16.19
C MET A 72 -8.36 -40.91 -17.24
N GLN A 73 -8.40 -42.19 -16.86
CA GLN A 73 -8.82 -43.25 -17.78
C GLN A 73 -10.28 -43.06 -18.23
N ILE A 74 -11.18 -42.68 -17.32
CA ILE A 74 -12.59 -42.40 -17.64
C ILE A 74 -12.69 -41.19 -18.57
N ILE A 75 -12.03 -40.08 -18.25
CA ILE A 75 -12.00 -38.88 -19.09
C ILE A 75 -11.51 -39.23 -20.49
N MET A 76 -10.40 -39.97 -20.61
CA MET A 76 -9.87 -40.39 -21.91
C MET A 76 -10.82 -41.35 -22.66
N GLN A 77 -11.59 -42.18 -21.95
CA GLN A 77 -12.63 -43.01 -22.58
C GLN A 77 -13.78 -42.17 -23.13
N ILE A 78 -14.16 -41.11 -22.42
CA ILE A 78 -15.22 -40.17 -22.83
C ILE A 78 -14.73 -39.38 -24.05
N ILE A 79 -13.58 -38.71 -23.96
CA ILE A 79 -13.06 -37.83 -25.02
C ILE A 79 -12.85 -38.57 -26.35
N ASN A 80 -12.41 -39.83 -26.29
CA ASN A 80 -12.17 -40.65 -27.49
C ASN A 80 -13.42 -41.41 -27.97
N ALA A 81 -14.61 -41.18 -27.38
CA ALA A 81 -15.83 -41.83 -27.81
C ALA A 81 -16.25 -41.34 -29.22
N PRO A 82 -16.60 -42.24 -30.16
CA PRO A 82 -16.81 -41.89 -31.56
C PRO A 82 -18.03 -41.00 -31.85
N ASN A 83 -18.96 -40.89 -30.89
CA ASN A 83 -20.19 -40.10 -31.00
C ASN A 83 -20.33 -39.08 -29.87
N LEU A 84 -19.21 -38.61 -29.30
CA LEU A 84 -19.22 -37.59 -28.26
C LEU A 84 -19.79 -36.28 -28.83
N ASN A 85 -20.85 -35.75 -28.20
CA ASN A 85 -21.40 -34.46 -28.60
C ASN A 85 -20.56 -33.29 -28.03
N ALA A 86 -20.77 -32.08 -28.53
CA ALA A 86 -19.99 -30.91 -28.12
C ALA A 86 -20.11 -30.61 -26.61
N LYS A 87 -21.32 -30.72 -26.05
CA LYS A 87 -21.60 -30.50 -24.61
C LYS A 87 -20.82 -31.46 -23.70
N GLN A 88 -20.81 -32.73 -24.07
CA GLN A 88 -20.07 -33.78 -23.35
C GLN A 88 -18.56 -33.64 -23.50
N LYS A 89 -18.10 -33.11 -24.64
CA LYS A 89 -16.69 -32.83 -24.86
C LYS A 89 -16.21 -31.66 -24.01
N ASP A 90 -17.03 -30.60 -23.90
CA ASP A 90 -16.82 -29.51 -22.97
C ASP A 90 -16.66 -30.03 -21.53
N GLY A 91 -17.62 -30.84 -21.05
CA GLY A 91 -17.54 -31.39 -19.69
C GLY A 91 -16.30 -32.27 -19.45
N ALA A 92 -15.84 -32.99 -20.48
CA ALA A 92 -14.64 -33.79 -20.35
C ALA A 92 -13.37 -32.92 -20.26
N LEU A 93 -13.30 -31.82 -21.02
CA LEU A 93 -12.21 -30.85 -20.95
C LEU A 93 -12.24 -30.05 -19.64
N HIS A 94 -13.44 -29.70 -19.17
CA HIS A 94 -13.66 -29.07 -17.88
C HIS A 94 -13.06 -29.91 -16.75
N MET A 95 -13.41 -31.21 -16.70
CA MET A 95 -12.81 -32.16 -15.74
C MET A 95 -11.27 -32.26 -15.83
N VAL A 96 -10.67 -32.05 -17.01
CA VAL A 96 -9.20 -32.06 -17.15
C VAL A 96 -8.60 -30.78 -16.55
N GLY A 97 -9.15 -29.61 -16.88
CA GLY A 97 -8.63 -28.33 -16.37
C GLY A 97 -8.78 -28.21 -14.86
N SER A 98 -9.91 -28.67 -14.29
CA SER A 98 -10.13 -28.77 -12.83
C SER A 98 -9.14 -29.69 -12.11
N LEU A 99 -8.31 -30.44 -12.83
CA LEU A 99 -7.29 -31.32 -12.28
C LEU A 99 -5.87 -30.85 -12.61
N ALA A 100 -5.71 -29.65 -13.18
CA ALA A 100 -4.42 -29.17 -13.69
C ALA A 100 -3.31 -29.17 -12.63
N ASP A 101 -3.53 -28.54 -11.47
CA ASP A 101 -2.56 -28.50 -10.38
C ASP A 101 -2.15 -29.91 -9.90
N VAL A 102 -3.13 -30.82 -9.79
CA VAL A 102 -2.91 -32.21 -9.39
C VAL A 102 -2.09 -32.95 -10.45
N LEU A 103 -2.36 -32.72 -11.74
CA LEU A 103 -1.66 -33.35 -12.85
C LEU A 103 -0.22 -32.83 -12.97
N LEU A 104 0.01 -31.53 -12.81
CA LEU A 104 1.32 -30.89 -12.88
C LEU A 104 2.25 -31.33 -11.73
N LYS A 105 1.69 -31.63 -10.55
CA LYS A 105 2.44 -32.17 -9.39
C LYS A 105 2.85 -33.64 -9.54
N LYS A 106 2.24 -34.41 -10.45
CA LYS A 106 2.53 -35.86 -10.61
C LYS A 106 3.41 -36.13 -11.83
N LYS A 107 4.65 -36.60 -11.59
CA LYS A 107 5.65 -36.91 -12.63
C LYS A 107 5.12 -37.72 -13.83
N VAL A 108 4.28 -38.73 -13.61
CA VAL A 108 3.73 -39.59 -14.68
C VAL A 108 2.84 -38.81 -15.65
N PHE A 109 2.10 -37.82 -15.15
CA PHE A 109 1.16 -37.03 -15.92
C PHE A 109 1.81 -35.78 -16.50
N LYS A 110 2.74 -35.14 -15.76
CA LYS A 110 3.47 -33.95 -16.19
C LYS A 110 4.05 -34.07 -17.61
N ASP A 111 4.64 -35.22 -17.95
CA ASP A 111 5.20 -35.49 -19.28
C ASP A 111 4.15 -35.71 -20.39
N GLN A 112 2.89 -35.97 -20.03
CA GLN A 112 1.79 -36.26 -20.94
C GLN A 112 0.85 -35.06 -21.14
N VAL A 113 0.84 -34.08 -20.24
CA VAL A 113 -0.04 -32.91 -20.32
C VAL A 113 0.19 -32.13 -21.61
N GLU A 114 1.44 -31.92 -22.02
CA GLU A 114 1.75 -31.22 -23.27
C GLU A 114 1.11 -31.92 -24.49
N ASN A 115 1.17 -33.26 -24.54
CA ASN A 115 0.52 -34.05 -25.59
C ASN A 115 -1.01 -33.99 -25.49
N LEU A 116 -1.56 -33.94 -24.28
CA LEU A 116 -2.99 -33.81 -24.05
C LEU A 116 -3.49 -32.47 -24.62
N ILE A 117 -2.80 -31.36 -24.32
CA ILE A 117 -3.13 -30.02 -24.82
C ILE A 117 -3.10 -30.03 -26.36
N MET A 118 -2.00 -30.51 -26.95
CA MET A 118 -1.86 -30.57 -28.42
C MET A 118 -2.94 -31.42 -29.09
N GLN A 119 -3.31 -32.56 -28.49
CA GLN A 119 -4.21 -33.51 -29.12
C GLN A 119 -5.70 -33.16 -28.93
N TYR A 120 -6.06 -32.58 -27.78
CA TYR A 120 -7.45 -32.45 -27.36
C TYR A 120 -7.91 -31.01 -27.13
N VAL A 121 -6.99 -30.05 -26.92
CA VAL A 121 -7.32 -28.64 -26.67
C VAL A 121 -7.11 -27.81 -27.94
N PHE A 122 -5.95 -27.90 -28.59
CA PHE A 122 -5.66 -27.12 -29.80
C PHE A 122 -6.69 -27.27 -30.94
N PRO A 123 -7.21 -28.48 -31.25
CA PRO A 123 -8.22 -28.62 -32.30
C PRO A 123 -9.53 -27.88 -32.00
N GLU A 124 -9.85 -27.65 -30.72
CA GLU A 124 -11.11 -27.03 -30.34
C GLU A 124 -11.17 -25.56 -30.70
N PHE A 125 -10.04 -24.86 -30.84
CA PHE A 125 -9.98 -23.49 -31.36
C PHE A 125 -10.57 -23.34 -32.77
N GLN A 126 -10.72 -24.44 -33.52
CA GLN A 126 -11.37 -24.47 -34.84
C GLN A 126 -12.80 -25.03 -34.80
N SER A 127 -13.32 -25.34 -33.61
CA SER A 127 -14.67 -25.86 -33.43
C SER A 127 -15.71 -24.86 -33.92
N PRO A 128 -16.80 -25.31 -34.59
CA PRO A 128 -17.90 -24.43 -34.95
C PRO A 128 -18.70 -23.94 -33.74
N HIS A 129 -18.52 -24.56 -32.57
CA HIS A 129 -19.24 -24.25 -31.32
C HIS A 129 -18.41 -23.32 -30.43
N GLY A 130 -18.95 -22.15 -30.08
CA GLY A 130 -18.28 -21.14 -29.25
C GLY A 130 -17.87 -21.65 -27.88
N HIS A 131 -18.76 -22.34 -27.16
CA HIS A 131 -18.47 -22.87 -25.83
C HIS A 131 -17.25 -23.80 -25.79
N LEU A 132 -16.98 -24.56 -26.86
CA LEU A 132 -15.76 -25.38 -26.96
C LEU A 132 -14.48 -24.55 -27.16
N ARG A 133 -14.56 -23.43 -27.89
CA ARG A 133 -13.44 -22.50 -28.07
C ARG A 133 -13.14 -21.76 -26.77
N ALA A 134 -14.17 -21.30 -26.06
CA ALA A 134 -14.05 -20.73 -24.72
C ALA A 134 -13.43 -21.75 -23.74
N ARG A 135 -13.95 -22.99 -23.69
CA ARG A 135 -13.40 -24.05 -22.85
C ARG A 135 -11.93 -24.36 -23.18
N ALA A 136 -11.54 -24.27 -24.44
CA ALA A 136 -10.14 -24.46 -24.81
C ALA A 136 -9.23 -23.38 -24.20
N CYS A 137 -9.67 -22.12 -24.21
CA CYS A 137 -8.97 -21.02 -23.54
C CYS A 137 -8.93 -21.22 -22.02
N TRP A 138 -10.06 -21.56 -21.41
CA TRP A 138 -10.16 -21.87 -19.98
C TRP A 138 -9.22 -23.02 -19.57
N VAL A 139 -9.16 -24.11 -20.33
CA VAL A 139 -8.21 -25.20 -20.03
C VAL A 139 -6.77 -24.70 -20.13
N LEU A 140 -6.44 -23.88 -21.13
CA LEU A 140 -5.09 -23.31 -21.24
C LEU A 140 -4.76 -22.44 -20.02
N HIS A 141 -5.67 -21.56 -19.59
CA HIS A 141 -5.52 -20.78 -18.35
C HIS A 141 -5.09 -21.67 -17.18
N TYR A 142 -5.84 -22.73 -16.85
CA TYR A 142 -5.51 -23.60 -15.70
C TYR A 142 -4.18 -24.37 -15.85
N PHE A 143 -3.67 -24.51 -17.08
CA PHE A 143 -2.37 -25.13 -17.35
C PHE A 143 -1.25 -24.09 -17.59
N SER A 144 -1.43 -22.82 -17.25
CA SER A 144 -0.40 -21.77 -17.49
C SER A 144 0.94 -22.07 -16.83
N GLU A 145 0.95 -22.71 -15.66
CA GLU A 145 2.17 -23.12 -14.92
C GLU A 145 2.87 -24.37 -15.48
N ILE A 146 2.41 -24.90 -16.61
CA ILE A 146 3.04 -26.08 -17.20
C ILE A 146 4.49 -25.78 -17.62
N LYS A 147 5.43 -26.63 -17.18
CA LYS A 147 6.82 -26.59 -17.67
C LYS A 147 6.88 -27.17 -19.09
N LEU A 148 6.68 -26.33 -20.10
CA LEU A 148 6.71 -26.71 -21.52
C LEU A 148 8.12 -27.13 -21.95
N LYS A 149 8.23 -28.29 -22.61
CA LYS A 149 9.52 -28.77 -23.14
C LYS A 149 9.78 -28.29 -24.55
N ASN A 150 8.72 -27.92 -25.26
CA ASN A 150 8.75 -27.53 -26.66
C ASN A 150 8.27 -26.09 -26.81
N GLU A 151 9.19 -25.19 -27.15
CA GLU A 151 8.89 -23.78 -27.42
C GLU A 151 7.80 -23.58 -28.50
N GLN A 152 7.66 -24.52 -29.43
CA GLN A 152 6.60 -24.46 -30.45
C GLN A 152 5.21 -24.62 -29.85
N VAL A 153 5.09 -25.31 -28.71
CA VAL A 153 3.80 -25.44 -28.00
C VAL A 153 3.43 -24.12 -27.36
N LEU A 154 4.38 -23.42 -26.72
CA LEU A 154 4.15 -22.08 -26.19
C LEU A 154 3.78 -21.10 -27.31
N ALA A 155 4.55 -21.10 -28.41
CA ALA A 155 4.26 -20.25 -29.57
C ALA A 155 2.86 -20.50 -30.13
N GLU A 156 2.43 -21.77 -30.21
CA GLU A 156 1.09 -22.12 -30.68
C GLU A 156 0.00 -21.73 -29.68
N ILE A 157 0.22 -21.88 -28.36
CA ILE A 157 -0.68 -21.38 -27.31
C ILE A 157 -0.90 -19.88 -27.49
N MET A 158 0.18 -19.09 -27.53
CA MET A 158 0.10 -17.64 -27.67
C MET A 158 -0.57 -17.23 -28.98
N ARG A 159 -0.30 -17.96 -30.07
CA ARG A 159 -0.95 -17.72 -31.37
C ARG A 159 -2.45 -18.00 -31.32
N LEU A 160 -2.86 -19.11 -30.71
CA LEU A 160 -4.27 -19.53 -30.65
C LEU A 160 -5.10 -18.61 -29.74
N THR A 161 -4.60 -18.27 -28.54
CA THR A 161 -5.29 -17.38 -27.61
C THR A 161 -5.37 -15.95 -28.17
N ALA A 162 -4.28 -15.40 -28.69
CA ALA A 162 -4.31 -14.08 -29.33
C ALA A 162 -5.24 -14.04 -30.54
N HIS A 163 -5.26 -15.10 -31.37
CA HIS A 163 -6.18 -15.17 -32.50
C HIS A 163 -7.64 -15.21 -32.05
N ALA A 164 -7.97 -15.98 -31.01
CA ALA A 164 -9.31 -16.05 -30.44
C ALA A 164 -9.76 -14.69 -29.90
N LEU A 165 -8.92 -14.02 -29.11
CA LEU A 165 -9.19 -12.68 -28.59
C LEU A 165 -9.50 -11.67 -29.72
N LEU A 166 -8.67 -11.64 -30.76
CA LEU A 166 -8.78 -10.66 -31.84
C LEU A 166 -9.90 -10.97 -32.85
N ASN A 167 -10.15 -12.24 -33.15
CA ASN A 167 -10.90 -12.64 -34.35
C ASN A 167 -12.15 -13.48 -34.09
N ASP A 168 -12.39 -13.94 -32.86
CA ASP A 168 -13.61 -14.70 -32.58
C ASP A 168 -14.86 -13.81 -32.77
N LYS A 169 -15.98 -14.43 -33.10
CA LYS A 169 -17.26 -13.75 -33.28
C LYS A 169 -18.09 -13.75 -31.99
N GLU A 170 -17.78 -14.64 -31.04
CA GLU A 170 -18.53 -14.86 -29.81
C GLU A 170 -17.78 -14.22 -28.64
N LEU A 171 -18.43 -13.28 -27.96
CA LEU A 171 -17.83 -12.47 -26.90
C LEU A 171 -17.24 -13.30 -25.74
N PRO A 172 -17.91 -14.36 -25.22
CA PRO A 172 -17.34 -15.13 -24.12
C PRO A 172 -16.03 -15.83 -24.48
N VAL A 173 -15.83 -16.19 -25.76
CA VAL A 173 -14.56 -16.76 -26.22
C VAL A 173 -13.43 -15.74 -26.13
N LYS A 174 -13.71 -14.47 -26.44
CA LYS A 174 -12.71 -13.40 -26.35
C LYS A 174 -12.30 -13.12 -24.91
N VAL A 175 -13.27 -13.09 -23.99
CA VAL A 175 -13.01 -12.89 -22.55
C VAL A 175 -12.11 -13.99 -22.01
N GLU A 176 -12.47 -15.25 -22.24
CA GLU A 176 -11.68 -16.41 -21.82
C GLU A 176 -10.28 -16.42 -22.46
N ALA A 177 -10.17 -16.00 -23.72
CA ALA A 177 -8.87 -15.88 -24.39
C ALA A 177 -7.99 -14.79 -23.77
N ALA A 178 -8.56 -13.68 -23.31
CA ALA A 178 -7.84 -12.60 -22.64
C ALA A 178 -7.28 -13.05 -21.28
N VAL A 179 -8.10 -13.72 -20.46
CA VAL A 179 -7.69 -14.27 -19.15
C VAL A 179 -6.61 -15.33 -19.34
N ALA A 180 -6.78 -16.26 -20.28
CA ALA A 180 -5.76 -17.25 -20.60
C ALA A 180 -4.44 -16.60 -21.05
N LEU A 181 -4.50 -15.54 -21.85
CA LEU A 181 -3.33 -14.82 -22.32
C LEU A 181 -2.58 -14.15 -21.16
N GLN A 182 -3.28 -13.47 -20.25
CA GLN A 182 -2.69 -12.91 -19.03
C GLN A 182 -1.96 -13.98 -18.21
N MET A 183 -2.58 -15.14 -18.05
CA MET A 183 -2.02 -16.19 -17.20
C MET A 183 -0.73 -16.78 -17.76
N PHE A 184 -0.63 -16.92 -19.08
CA PHE A 184 0.64 -17.29 -19.71
C PHE A 184 1.69 -16.18 -19.66
N LEU A 185 1.28 -14.91 -19.73
CA LEU A 185 2.20 -13.78 -19.58
C LEU A 185 2.83 -13.70 -18.18
N ILE A 186 2.07 -14.08 -17.14
CA ILE A 186 2.55 -14.16 -15.76
C ILE A 186 3.42 -15.41 -15.56
N SER A 187 2.94 -16.58 -15.99
CA SER A 187 3.57 -17.86 -15.64
C SER A 187 4.71 -18.29 -16.57
N GLN A 188 4.94 -17.62 -17.70
CA GLN A 188 5.96 -18.02 -18.68
C GLN A 188 6.79 -16.81 -19.15
N GLU A 189 8.05 -16.76 -18.72
CA GLU A 189 9.03 -15.72 -19.10
C GLU A 189 9.14 -15.49 -20.61
N ASP A 190 9.00 -16.57 -21.39
CA ASP A 190 9.16 -16.55 -22.84
C ASP A 190 7.87 -16.19 -23.59
N ALA A 191 6.71 -16.09 -22.92
CA ALA A 191 5.44 -15.75 -23.57
C ALA A 191 5.44 -14.36 -24.22
N PRO A 192 6.03 -13.30 -23.61
CA PRO A 192 5.88 -11.95 -24.12
C PRO A 192 6.35 -11.74 -25.56
N LYS A 193 7.44 -12.39 -25.96
CA LYS A 193 8.07 -12.27 -27.28
C LYS A 193 7.16 -12.68 -28.44
N TYR A 194 6.15 -13.50 -28.18
CA TYR A 194 5.23 -14.00 -29.22
C TYR A 194 4.09 -13.02 -29.54
N LEU A 195 3.83 -12.01 -28.70
CA LEU A 195 2.75 -11.06 -28.90
C LEU A 195 3.21 -9.66 -29.28
N GLU A 196 4.49 -9.32 -29.15
CA GLU A 196 5.03 -7.96 -29.37
C GLU A 196 4.51 -7.30 -30.66
N SER A 197 4.44 -8.04 -31.77
CA SER A 197 4.02 -7.49 -33.06
C SER A 197 2.54 -7.14 -33.15
N GLN A 198 1.70 -7.71 -32.29
CA GLN A 198 0.24 -7.58 -32.29
C GLN A 198 -0.30 -6.98 -30.99
N ILE A 199 0.55 -6.64 -30.03
CA ILE A 199 0.09 -6.22 -28.70
C ILE A 199 -0.79 -4.97 -28.75
N LYS A 200 -0.50 -4.02 -29.64
CA LYS A 200 -1.36 -2.84 -29.85
C LYS A 200 -2.77 -3.21 -30.28
N GLU A 201 -2.90 -4.19 -31.18
CA GLU A 201 -4.22 -4.68 -31.63
C GLU A 201 -4.95 -5.40 -30.51
N ILE A 202 -4.21 -6.22 -29.73
CA ILE A 202 -4.73 -6.92 -28.56
C ILE A 202 -5.26 -5.93 -27.52
N THR A 203 -4.46 -4.91 -27.16
CA THR A 203 -4.85 -3.87 -26.21
C THR A 203 -6.09 -3.11 -26.66
N MET A 204 -6.16 -2.71 -27.94
CA MET A 204 -7.32 -1.97 -28.44
C MET A 204 -8.60 -2.82 -28.49
N GLU A 205 -8.50 -4.11 -28.83
CA GLU A 205 -9.65 -5.01 -28.77
C GLU A 205 -10.04 -5.29 -27.32
N LEU A 206 -9.10 -5.45 -26.39
CA LEU A 206 -9.37 -5.64 -24.97
C LEU A 206 -10.12 -4.43 -24.37
N LEU A 207 -9.70 -3.20 -24.67
CA LEU A 207 -10.41 -1.97 -24.25
C LEU A 207 -11.86 -1.97 -24.72
N LYS A 208 -12.09 -2.39 -25.97
CA LYS A 208 -13.43 -2.49 -26.52
C LYS A 208 -14.26 -3.55 -25.80
N ILE A 209 -13.68 -4.70 -25.49
CA ILE A 209 -14.38 -5.77 -24.75
C ILE A 209 -14.72 -5.29 -23.34
N ILE A 210 -13.78 -4.69 -22.60
CA ILE A 210 -14.02 -4.11 -21.26
C ILE A 210 -15.24 -3.19 -21.28
N ARG A 211 -15.32 -2.32 -22.29
CA ARG A 211 -16.44 -1.39 -22.46
C ARG A 211 -17.76 -2.07 -22.81
N GLU A 212 -17.73 -3.18 -23.55
CA GLU A 212 -18.93 -3.94 -23.94
C GLU A 212 -19.44 -4.84 -22.81
N THR A 213 -18.55 -5.42 -22.00
CA THR A 213 -18.90 -6.42 -20.98
C THR A 213 -19.05 -5.84 -19.59
N GLU A 214 -18.37 -4.73 -19.28
CA GLU A 214 -18.22 -4.22 -17.90
C GLU A 214 -17.71 -5.34 -16.97
N ASN A 215 -16.66 -6.06 -17.39
CA ASN A 215 -16.07 -7.16 -16.60
C ASN A 215 -14.73 -6.69 -16.00
N GLU A 216 -14.60 -6.83 -14.68
CA GLU A 216 -13.45 -6.39 -13.91
C GLU A 216 -12.18 -7.19 -14.24
N ASP A 217 -12.25 -8.52 -14.41
CA ASP A 217 -11.07 -9.36 -14.69
C ASP A 217 -10.28 -8.85 -15.90
N LEU A 218 -10.99 -8.33 -16.91
CA LEU A 218 -10.36 -7.77 -18.10
C LEU A 218 -9.57 -6.47 -17.82
N THR A 219 -9.93 -5.71 -16.79
CA THR A 219 -9.12 -4.57 -16.32
C THR A 219 -7.80 -5.06 -15.72
N ASN A 220 -7.81 -6.17 -14.99
CA ASN A 220 -6.59 -6.81 -14.47
C ASN A 220 -5.71 -7.35 -15.62
N VAL A 221 -6.32 -7.94 -16.67
CA VAL A 221 -5.60 -8.32 -17.90
C VAL A 221 -4.92 -7.10 -18.52
N MET A 222 -5.62 -5.96 -18.58
CA MET A 222 -5.08 -4.73 -19.14
C MET A 222 -3.88 -4.22 -18.35
N GLN A 223 -3.98 -4.17 -17.02
CA GLN A 223 -2.87 -3.75 -16.14
C GLN A 223 -1.61 -4.57 -16.40
N LYS A 224 -1.72 -5.91 -16.42
CA LYS A 224 -0.58 -6.79 -16.70
C LYS A 224 0.01 -6.58 -18.09
N ILE A 225 -0.83 -6.37 -19.12
CA ILE A 225 -0.37 -6.03 -20.46
C ILE A 225 0.39 -4.70 -20.49
N VAL A 226 -0.10 -3.67 -19.78
CA VAL A 226 0.54 -2.36 -19.71
C VAL A 226 1.92 -2.45 -19.05
N CYS A 227 2.04 -3.21 -17.95
CA CYS A 227 3.32 -3.43 -17.27
C CYS A 227 4.34 -4.15 -18.17
N ILE A 228 3.94 -5.23 -18.85
CA ILE A 228 4.85 -6.07 -19.64
C ILE A 228 5.29 -5.39 -20.93
N TYR A 229 4.41 -4.61 -21.56
CA TYR A 229 4.62 -4.04 -22.89
C TYR A 229 4.69 -2.52 -22.91
N SER A 230 5.18 -1.92 -21.83
CA SER A 230 5.28 -0.46 -21.63
C SER A 230 5.85 0.25 -22.88
N ASP A 231 7.01 -0.18 -23.35
CA ASP A 231 7.70 0.36 -24.53
C ASP A 231 6.86 0.28 -25.82
N GLN A 232 6.23 -0.88 -26.06
CA GLN A 232 5.47 -1.10 -27.28
C GLN A 232 4.15 -0.32 -27.26
N LEU A 233 3.60 -0.06 -26.06
CA LEU A 233 2.32 0.63 -25.86
C LEU A 233 2.47 2.15 -25.79
N LEU A 234 3.69 2.70 -25.62
CA LEU A 234 3.96 4.14 -25.64
C LEU A 234 3.19 4.93 -26.72
N PRO A 235 3.14 4.49 -28.01
CA PRO A 235 2.49 5.27 -29.06
C PRO A 235 0.96 5.31 -28.96
N ILE A 236 0.36 4.45 -28.15
CA ILE A 236 -1.10 4.35 -27.96
C ILE A 236 -1.52 4.60 -26.51
N ALA A 237 -0.59 4.96 -25.60
CA ALA A 237 -0.89 5.20 -24.19
C ALA A 237 -2.01 6.25 -23.98
N VAL A 238 -1.99 7.32 -24.78
CA VAL A 238 -3.05 8.35 -24.76
C VAL A 238 -4.41 7.77 -25.18
N ASP A 239 -4.43 6.91 -26.20
CA ASP A 239 -5.66 6.27 -26.66
C ASP A 239 -6.20 5.28 -25.60
N ILE A 240 -5.32 4.57 -24.90
CA ILE A 240 -5.67 3.68 -23.77
C ILE A 240 -6.35 4.50 -22.67
N CYS A 241 -5.67 5.54 -22.18
CA CYS A 241 -6.20 6.39 -21.11
C CYS A 241 -7.53 7.04 -21.50
N GLN A 242 -7.66 7.54 -22.74
CA GLN A 242 -8.91 8.12 -23.22
C GLN A 242 -10.05 7.08 -23.25
N HIS A 243 -9.77 5.84 -23.61
CA HIS A 243 -10.76 4.77 -23.63
C HIS A 243 -11.21 4.39 -22.22
N LEU A 244 -10.27 4.24 -21.29
CA LEU A 244 -10.55 4.00 -19.88
C LEU A 244 -11.42 5.14 -19.31
N ALA A 245 -11.05 6.40 -19.57
CA ALA A 245 -11.79 7.56 -19.07
C ALA A 245 -13.20 7.64 -19.63
N THR A 246 -13.35 7.36 -20.93
CA THR A 246 -14.67 7.31 -21.57
C THR A 246 -15.53 6.19 -20.98
N THR A 247 -14.95 5.03 -20.74
CA THR A 247 -15.67 3.88 -20.18
C THR A 247 -16.07 4.14 -18.74
N PHE A 248 -15.19 4.71 -17.94
CA PHE A 248 -15.47 5.12 -16.56
C PHE A 248 -16.65 6.08 -16.49
N SER A 249 -16.67 7.15 -17.29
CA SER A 249 -17.81 8.07 -17.32
C SER A 249 -19.12 7.39 -17.74
N GLN A 250 -19.07 6.40 -18.63
CA GLN A 250 -20.27 5.66 -19.03
C GLN A 250 -20.80 4.74 -17.93
N VAL A 251 -19.90 4.06 -17.21
CA VAL A 251 -20.27 3.24 -16.06
C VAL A 251 -20.90 4.11 -14.97
N LEU A 252 -20.37 5.32 -14.76
CA LEU A 252 -20.88 6.25 -13.75
C LEU A 252 -22.21 6.92 -14.11
N GLU A 253 -22.47 7.20 -15.39
CA GLU A 253 -23.72 7.83 -15.85
C GLU A 253 -24.90 6.87 -15.98
N ALA A 254 -24.70 5.55 -15.85
CA ALA A 254 -25.75 4.56 -15.96
C ALA A 254 -26.51 4.42 -14.61
N ASP A 255 -27.83 4.73 -14.61
CA ASP A 255 -28.72 4.77 -13.42
C ASP A 255 -28.56 3.59 -12.42
N GLU A 256 -28.57 3.99 -11.14
CA GLU A 256 -28.42 3.36 -9.81
C GLU A 256 -28.39 1.82 -9.61
N ASN A 257 -27.41 1.40 -8.81
CA ASN A 257 -27.30 0.17 -8.00
C ASN A 257 -26.97 -1.14 -8.70
N SER A 258 -25.73 -1.29 -9.16
CA SER A 258 -25.09 -2.62 -9.11
C SER A 258 -23.70 -2.47 -8.50
N ASP A 259 -23.47 -3.08 -7.35
CA ASP A 259 -22.15 -3.13 -6.69
C ASP A 259 -21.07 -3.64 -7.67
N GLU A 260 -21.44 -4.50 -8.63
CA GLU A 260 -20.57 -5.00 -9.71
C GLU A 260 -20.02 -3.90 -10.63
N ARG A 261 -20.78 -2.81 -10.83
CA ARG A 261 -20.33 -1.67 -11.65
C ARG A 261 -19.35 -0.80 -10.91
N ALA A 262 -19.49 -0.68 -9.59
CA ALA A 262 -18.52 0.03 -8.76
C ALA A 262 -17.16 -0.68 -8.84
N ILE A 263 -17.15 -2.00 -8.70
CA ILE A 263 -15.96 -2.84 -8.85
C ILE A 263 -15.29 -2.62 -10.22
N THR A 264 -16.07 -2.65 -11.31
CA THR A 264 -15.52 -2.38 -12.65
C THR A 264 -14.96 -0.95 -12.76
N ALA A 265 -15.62 0.05 -12.17
CA ALA A 265 -15.16 1.43 -12.18
C ALA A 265 -13.85 1.61 -11.41
N MET A 266 -13.69 0.95 -10.26
CA MET A 266 -12.43 0.88 -9.50
C MET A 266 -11.31 0.25 -10.35
N GLY A 267 -11.58 -0.90 -10.97
CA GLY A 267 -10.63 -1.55 -11.89
C GLY A 267 -10.17 -0.64 -13.04
N LEU A 268 -11.05 0.22 -13.57
CA LEU A 268 -10.69 1.21 -14.58
C LEU A 268 -9.77 2.32 -14.04
N LEU A 269 -10.00 2.80 -12.81
CA LEU A 269 -9.14 3.81 -12.16
C LEU A 269 -7.75 3.22 -11.86
N ASN A 270 -7.70 2.02 -11.28
CA ASN A 270 -6.43 1.31 -10.99
C ASN A 270 -5.63 1.01 -12.27
N THR A 271 -6.34 0.77 -13.39
CA THR A 271 -5.68 0.63 -14.70
C THR A 271 -5.08 1.95 -15.20
N MET A 272 -5.70 3.10 -14.90
CA MET A 272 -5.11 4.41 -15.21
C MET A 272 -3.90 4.70 -14.34
N GLU A 273 -3.96 4.39 -13.05
CA GLU A 273 -2.84 4.50 -12.11
C GLU A 273 -1.65 3.66 -12.57
N THR A 274 -1.88 2.38 -12.89
CA THR A 274 -0.86 1.50 -13.48
C THR A 274 -0.25 2.12 -14.76
N LEU A 275 -1.09 2.71 -15.62
CA LEU A 275 -0.60 3.38 -16.82
C LEU A 275 0.23 4.63 -16.50
N LEU A 276 -0.11 5.42 -15.48
CA LEU A 276 0.68 6.58 -15.06
C LEU A 276 2.05 6.13 -14.51
N SER A 277 2.05 5.16 -13.61
CA SER A 277 3.27 4.59 -13.01
C SER A 277 4.23 4.04 -14.06
N VAL A 278 3.72 3.24 -15.00
CA VAL A 278 4.55 2.66 -16.08
C VAL A 278 5.06 3.72 -17.07
N MET A 279 4.34 4.83 -17.24
CA MET A 279 4.70 5.91 -18.18
C MET A 279 5.51 7.04 -17.53
N GLU A 280 5.83 6.92 -16.24
CA GLU A 280 6.39 8.01 -15.42
C GLU A 280 7.76 8.51 -15.92
N GLU A 281 8.54 7.63 -16.54
CA GLU A 281 9.84 7.94 -17.18
C GLU A 281 9.72 8.54 -18.59
N HIS A 282 8.49 8.77 -19.07
CA HIS A 282 8.21 9.38 -20.37
C HIS A 282 7.46 10.72 -20.25
N PRO A 283 8.16 11.83 -19.91
CA PRO A 283 7.53 13.12 -19.60
C PRO A 283 6.58 13.66 -20.68
N GLN A 284 6.88 13.42 -21.96
CA GLN A 284 6.02 13.90 -23.07
C GLN A 284 4.68 13.16 -23.13
N VAL A 285 4.69 11.85 -22.80
CA VAL A 285 3.47 11.04 -22.72
C VAL A 285 2.68 11.44 -21.48
N MET A 286 3.33 11.55 -20.31
CA MET A 286 2.71 12.00 -19.06
C MET A 286 1.97 13.34 -19.21
N LEU A 287 2.59 14.34 -19.84
CA LEU A 287 1.95 15.62 -20.13
C LEU A 287 0.67 15.50 -20.97
N SER A 288 0.56 14.46 -21.80
CA SER A 288 -0.62 14.17 -22.60
C SER A 288 -1.67 13.35 -21.85
N LEU A 289 -1.27 12.57 -20.84
CA LEU A 289 -2.16 11.79 -19.96
C LEU A 289 -2.82 12.67 -18.89
N HIS A 290 -2.07 13.62 -18.31
CA HIS A 290 -2.57 14.44 -17.20
C HIS A 290 -3.95 15.07 -17.42
N PRO A 291 -4.26 15.69 -18.59
CA PRO A 291 -5.58 16.31 -18.79
C PRO A 291 -6.73 15.30 -18.79
N ILE A 292 -6.47 14.06 -19.21
CA ILE A 292 -7.47 12.99 -19.26
C ILE A 292 -7.77 12.51 -17.84
N VAL A 293 -6.72 12.22 -17.06
CA VAL A 293 -6.87 11.76 -15.67
C VAL A 293 -7.47 12.85 -14.80
N LEU A 294 -7.04 14.12 -14.95
CA LEU A 294 -7.64 15.25 -14.24
C LEU A 294 -9.14 15.41 -14.53
N GLN A 295 -9.59 15.08 -15.74
CA GLN A 295 -11.01 15.08 -16.07
C GLN A 295 -11.76 13.99 -15.29
N VAL A 296 -11.18 12.79 -15.17
CA VAL A 296 -11.76 11.66 -14.43
C VAL A 296 -11.85 11.98 -12.95
N VAL A 297 -10.74 12.39 -12.33
CA VAL A 297 -10.72 12.82 -10.92
C VAL A 297 -11.70 13.97 -10.69
N GLY A 298 -11.70 14.98 -11.57
CA GLY A 298 -12.63 16.10 -11.49
C GLY A 298 -14.09 15.65 -11.53
N HIS A 299 -14.43 14.64 -12.33
CA HIS A 299 -15.76 14.07 -12.39
C HIS A 299 -16.15 13.40 -11.06
N VAL A 300 -15.27 12.57 -10.48
CA VAL A 300 -15.51 11.93 -9.18
C VAL A 300 -15.74 12.96 -8.07
N LEU A 301 -14.80 13.90 -7.91
CA LEU A 301 -14.83 14.85 -6.80
C LEU A 301 -15.96 15.89 -6.94
N GLN A 302 -16.24 16.39 -8.15
CA GLN A 302 -17.29 17.40 -8.35
C GLN A 302 -18.70 16.82 -8.28
N HIS A 303 -18.89 15.56 -8.70
CA HIS A 303 -20.18 14.88 -8.59
C HIS A 303 -20.42 14.25 -7.20
N ASN A 304 -19.44 14.31 -6.31
CA ASN A 304 -19.47 13.76 -4.96
C ASN A 304 -19.71 12.24 -4.93
N VAL A 305 -18.99 11.50 -5.79
CA VAL A 305 -19.08 10.04 -5.81
C VAL A 305 -18.05 9.47 -4.84
N ASN A 306 -18.49 9.35 -3.59
CA ASN A 306 -17.64 9.01 -2.45
C ASN A 306 -17.03 7.60 -2.52
N GLU A 307 -17.70 6.67 -3.20
CA GLU A 307 -17.22 5.30 -3.41
C GLU A 307 -15.88 5.20 -4.15
N PHE A 308 -15.44 6.27 -4.83
CA PHE A 308 -14.19 6.29 -5.60
C PHE A 308 -13.20 7.36 -5.12
N TYR A 309 -13.35 7.85 -3.88
CA TYR A 309 -12.45 8.90 -3.37
C TYR A 309 -11.03 8.40 -3.16
N GLU A 310 -10.86 7.18 -2.67
CA GLU A 310 -9.55 6.57 -2.45
C GLU A 310 -8.75 6.49 -3.75
N GLU A 311 -9.32 5.89 -4.79
CA GLU A 311 -8.67 5.77 -6.11
C GLU A 311 -8.48 7.14 -6.77
N ALA A 312 -9.44 8.06 -6.60
CA ALA A 312 -9.30 9.41 -7.11
C ALA A 312 -8.14 10.15 -6.45
N PHE A 313 -7.94 10.02 -5.13
CA PHE A 313 -6.83 10.63 -4.42
C PHE A 313 -5.48 9.94 -4.72
N SER A 314 -5.46 8.63 -4.95
CA SER A 314 -4.26 7.93 -5.46
C SER A 314 -3.83 8.51 -6.82
N LEU A 315 -4.78 8.69 -7.74
CA LEU A 315 -4.52 9.37 -9.01
C LEU A 315 -4.05 10.82 -8.83
N VAL A 316 -4.54 11.56 -7.82
CA VAL A 316 -4.01 12.91 -7.54
C VAL A 316 -2.57 12.85 -7.04
N TYR A 317 -2.25 11.89 -6.18
CA TYR A 317 -0.90 11.66 -5.69
C TYR A 317 0.06 11.42 -6.87
N ASP A 318 -0.25 10.47 -7.75
CA ASP A 318 0.55 10.18 -8.95
C ASP A 318 0.73 11.39 -9.86
N LEU A 319 -0.36 12.13 -10.09
CA LEU A 319 -0.35 13.32 -10.92
C LEU A 319 0.55 14.44 -10.36
N THR A 320 0.76 14.46 -9.05
CA THR A 320 1.46 15.53 -8.34
C THR A 320 2.87 15.14 -7.88
N SER A 321 3.30 13.89 -8.04
CA SER A 321 4.55 13.34 -7.51
C SER A 321 5.81 14.03 -8.04
N LYS A 322 5.88 14.33 -9.35
CA LYS A 322 7.07 14.94 -9.99
C LYS A 322 6.95 16.45 -10.23
N SER A 323 5.75 16.95 -10.51
CA SER A 323 5.52 18.38 -10.77
C SER A 323 4.05 18.77 -10.62
N VAL A 324 3.77 20.01 -10.18
CA VAL A 324 2.40 20.49 -10.01
C VAL A 324 2.02 21.54 -11.07
N SER A 325 1.16 21.14 -12.01
CA SER A 325 0.69 22.02 -13.09
C SER A 325 -0.38 23.03 -12.61
N PRO A 326 -0.64 24.13 -13.37
CA PRO A 326 -1.69 25.09 -13.02
C PRO A 326 -3.09 24.49 -12.91
N ASP A 327 -3.39 23.41 -13.63
CA ASP A 327 -4.69 22.73 -13.53
C ASP A 327 -4.77 21.84 -12.30
N MET A 328 -3.66 21.23 -11.86
CA MET A 328 -3.58 20.53 -10.57
C MET A 328 -3.75 21.49 -9.40
N TRP A 329 -3.22 22.72 -9.48
CA TRP A 329 -3.51 23.73 -8.44
C TRP A 329 -5.00 24.07 -8.31
N LYS A 330 -5.78 24.04 -9.41
CA LYS A 330 -7.24 24.18 -9.33
C LYS A 330 -7.89 22.95 -8.69
N LEU A 331 -7.30 21.78 -8.86
CA LEU A 331 -7.76 20.56 -8.21
C LEU A 331 -7.63 20.67 -6.69
N LEU A 332 -6.56 21.27 -6.16
CA LEU A 332 -6.47 21.57 -4.72
C LEU A 332 -7.64 22.43 -4.22
N GLU A 333 -8.13 23.40 -5.02
CA GLU A 333 -9.32 24.18 -4.66
C GLU A 333 -10.59 23.32 -4.59
N ILE A 334 -10.72 22.33 -5.48
CA ILE A 334 -11.83 21.37 -5.49
C ILE A 334 -11.74 20.45 -4.26
N ILE A 335 -10.55 19.93 -3.95
CA ILE A 335 -10.30 19.09 -2.76
C ILE A 335 -10.70 19.84 -1.50
N TYR A 336 -10.28 21.11 -1.37
CA TYR A 336 -10.67 21.93 -0.23
C TYR A 336 -12.18 22.16 -0.15
N GLN A 337 -12.86 22.43 -1.27
CA GLN A 337 -14.32 22.59 -1.30
C GLN A 337 -15.06 21.31 -0.91
N LEU A 338 -14.57 20.16 -1.38
CA LEU A 338 -15.09 18.85 -1.03
C LEU A 338 -14.96 18.60 0.48
N PHE A 339 -13.76 18.81 1.02
CA PHE A 339 -13.50 18.70 2.46
C PHE A 339 -14.44 19.57 3.29
N GLN A 340 -14.67 20.82 2.87
CA GLN A 340 -15.55 21.75 3.59
C GLN A 340 -17.03 21.35 3.62
N LYS A 341 -17.48 20.51 2.68
CA LYS A 341 -18.90 20.17 2.53
C LYS A 341 -19.24 18.87 3.27
N ASP A 342 -18.57 17.79 2.91
CA ASP A 342 -18.88 16.43 3.39
C ASP A 342 -17.68 15.46 3.28
N GLY A 343 -16.49 15.92 2.87
CA GLY A 343 -15.29 15.09 2.68
C GLY A 343 -14.37 14.96 3.91
N ILE A 344 -14.84 15.28 5.12
CA ILE A 344 -13.98 15.29 6.32
C ILE A 344 -13.46 13.89 6.66
N ASP A 345 -14.30 12.87 6.48
CA ASP A 345 -13.97 11.48 6.84
C ASP A 345 -12.89 10.88 5.93
N TYR A 346 -12.64 11.47 4.75
CA TYR A 346 -11.64 11.04 3.76
C TYR A 346 -10.34 11.85 3.86
N PHE A 347 -10.09 12.50 5.00
CA PHE A 347 -8.90 13.34 5.17
C PHE A 347 -7.59 12.54 5.10
N VAL A 348 -7.62 11.28 5.56
CA VAL A 348 -6.48 10.37 5.47
C VAL A 348 -6.15 10.07 4.01
N ASP A 349 -7.15 9.78 3.19
CA ASP A 349 -6.98 9.54 1.74
C ASP A 349 -6.47 10.78 1.00
N MET A 350 -6.86 11.98 1.45
CA MET A 350 -6.35 13.24 0.89
C MET A 350 -4.86 13.47 1.21
N MET A 351 -4.36 12.93 2.32
CA MET A 351 -3.08 13.30 2.91
C MET A 351 -1.88 13.15 1.96
N PRO A 352 -1.71 12.04 1.20
CA PRO A 352 -0.62 11.89 0.24
C PRO A 352 -0.61 12.98 -0.83
N ALA A 353 -1.77 13.30 -1.41
CA ALA A 353 -1.88 14.38 -2.39
C ALA A 353 -1.58 15.75 -1.77
N LEU A 354 -2.08 16.03 -0.55
CA LEU A 354 -1.82 17.29 0.15
C LEU A 354 -0.34 17.48 0.47
N HIS A 355 0.36 16.39 0.83
CA HIS A 355 1.81 16.38 1.04
C HIS A 355 2.55 16.78 -0.24
N ASN A 356 2.24 16.17 -1.40
CA ASN A 356 2.87 16.51 -2.67
C ASN A 356 2.70 17.99 -3.04
N TYR A 357 1.52 18.58 -2.82
CA TYR A 357 1.30 20.02 -3.06
C TYR A 357 2.24 20.91 -2.23
N ILE A 358 2.73 20.44 -1.09
CA ILE A 358 3.65 21.19 -0.22
C ILE A 358 5.10 20.95 -0.62
N THR A 359 5.48 19.69 -0.87
CA THR A 359 6.87 19.24 -1.00
C THR A 359 7.42 19.37 -2.42
N VAL A 360 6.60 19.16 -3.45
CA VAL A 360 7.05 19.09 -4.85
C VAL A 360 7.30 20.48 -5.47
N ASP A 361 6.42 21.46 -5.21
CA ASP A 361 6.59 22.85 -5.67
C ASP A 361 6.28 23.86 -4.55
N THR A 362 7.11 23.81 -3.49
CA THR A 362 7.01 24.73 -2.35
C THR A 362 7.00 26.22 -2.76
N PRO A 363 7.79 26.69 -3.75
CA PRO A 363 7.70 28.07 -4.21
C PRO A 363 6.31 28.43 -4.76
N ALA A 364 5.69 27.58 -5.58
CA ALA A 364 4.33 27.81 -6.06
C ALA A 364 3.29 27.72 -4.94
N PHE A 365 3.44 26.77 -4.02
CA PHE A 365 2.62 26.66 -2.80
C PHE A 365 2.60 27.97 -2.01
N LEU A 366 3.78 28.54 -1.73
CA LEU A 366 3.93 29.79 -0.96
C LEU A 366 3.55 31.05 -1.75
N SER A 367 3.52 30.99 -3.08
CA SER A 367 3.17 32.15 -3.92
C SER A 367 1.71 32.61 -3.74
N ASN A 368 0.84 31.72 -3.27
CA ASN A 368 -0.57 32.00 -3.02
C ASN A 368 -0.94 31.66 -1.57
N GLN A 369 -1.18 32.71 -0.75
CA GLN A 369 -1.54 32.56 0.66
C GLN A 369 -2.80 31.70 0.89
N ASN A 370 -3.69 31.59 -0.11
CA ASN A 370 -4.86 30.74 -0.01
C ASN A 370 -4.52 29.25 0.09
N HIS A 371 -3.38 28.80 -0.47
CA HIS A 371 -2.95 27.40 -0.36
C HIS A 371 -2.63 27.03 1.09
N VAL A 372 -1.78 27.82 1.75
CA VAL A 372 -1.44 27.63 3.17
C VAL A 372 -2.70 27.74 4.05
N LEU A 373 -3.57 28.70 3.75
CA LEU A 373 -4.82 28.88 4.49
C LEU A 373 -5.77 27.69 4.33
N ALA A 374 -5.88 27.12 3.14
CA ALA A 374 -6.69 25.93 2.88
C ALA A 374 -6.18 24.74 3.71
N MET A 375 -4.88 24.43 3.64
CA MET A 375 -4.25 23.35 4.42
C MET A 375 -4.48 23.54 5.92
N PHE A 376 -4.24 24.75 6.44
CA PHE A 376 -4.46 25.06 7.84
C PHE A 376 -5.92 24.90 8.26
N ASN A 377 -6.87 25.34 7.43
CA ASN A 377 -8.30 25.22 7.74
C ASN A 377 -8.76 23.76 7.76
N MET A 378 -8.22 22.91 6.90
CA MET A 378 -8.49 21.47 6.94
C MET A 378 -7.97 20.87 8.25
N CYS A 379 -6.68 21.07 8.57
CA CYS A 379 -6.08 20.60 9.82
C CYS A 379 -6.82 21.11 11.05
N LYS A 380 -7.22 22.39 11.06
CA LYS A 380 -7.99 23.00 12.14
C LYS A 380 -9.35 22.34 12.32
N THR A 381 -10.03 22.02 11.23
CA THR A 381 -11.36 21.36 11.28
C THR A 381 -11.23 19.99 11.90
N ILE A 382 -10.22 19.21 11.51
CA ILE A 382 -9.91 17.90 12.09
C ILE A 382 -9.57 18.01 13.58
N LEU A 383 -8.56 18.80 13.94
CA LEU A 383 -8.04 18.90 15.31
C LEU A 383 -9.00 19.58 16.32
N THR A 384 -10.02 20.29 15.84
CA THR A 384 -11.05 20.89 16.71
C THR A 384 -12.38 20.14 16.68
N GLY A 385 -12.55 19.25 15.70
CA GLY A 385 -13.74 18.44 15.50
C GLY A 385 -13.74 17.16 16.34
N ASN A 386 -14.61 16.23 15.94
CA ASN A 386 -14.74 14.89 16.49
C ASN A 386 -14.25 13.84 15.48
N ALA A 387 -13.12 14.11 14.83
CA ALA A 387 -12.49 13.18 13.89
C ALA A 387 -11.87 11.98 14.64
N THR A 388 -11.45 10.96 13.88
CA THR A 388 -10.67 9.83 14.42
C THR A 388 -9.27 10.32 14.86
N GLU A 389 -8.64 9.62 15.80
CA GLU A 389 -7.28 10.00 16.23
C GLU A 389 -6.27 9.85 15.08
N GLU A 390 -6.47 8.90 14.18
CA GLU A 390 -5.70 8.75 12.94
C GLU A 390 -5.76 10.02 12.07
N SER A 391 -6.96 10.54 11.80
CA SER A 391 -7.12 11.81 11.07
C SER A 391 -6.43 12.97 11.79
N GLU A 392 -6.53 13.01 13.13
CA GLU A 392 -5.86 14.03 13.95
C GLU A 392 -4.32 13.90 13.90
N CYS A 393 -3.78 12.68 13.87
CA CYS A 393 -2.35 12.42 13.66
C CYS A 393 -1.91 12.93 12.28
N SER A 394 -2.63 12.57 11.21
CA SER A 394 -2.36 13.06 9.85
C SER A 394 -2.42 14.58 9.76
N ALA A 395 -3.37 15.23 10.46
CA ALA A 395 -3.48 16.68 10.48
C ALA A 395 -2.30 17.34 11.22
N ALA A 396 -1.85 16.75 12.34
CA ALA A 396 -0.66 17.21 13.04
C ALA A 396 0.60 17.03 12.19
N LYS A 397 0.77 15.87 11.55
CA LYS A 397 1.87 15.59 10.61
C LYS A 397 1.88 16.58 9.44
N LEU A 398 0.73 16.91 8.85
CA LEU A 398 0.65 17.89 7.77
C LEU A 398 1.11 19.30 8.23
N LEU A 399 0.73 19.73 9.44
CA LEU A 399 1.21 21.00 10.00
C LEU A 399 2.73 20.98 10.21
N GLU A 400 3.28 19.86 10.67
CA GLU A 400 4.71 19.65 10.84
C GLU A 400 5.46 19.75 9.50
N VAL A 401 4.98 19.03 8.48
CA VAL A 401 5.52 19.08 7.10
C VAL A 401 5.55 20.51 6.59
N ILE A 402 4.47 21.28 6.76
CA ILE A 402 4.43 22.70 6.35
C ILE A 402 5.50 23.51 7.09
N ILE A 403 5.67 23.31 8.40
CA ILE A 403 6.68 24.03 9.20
C ILE A 403 8.09 23.73 8.71
N LEU A 404 8.42 22.45 8.51
CA LEU A 404 9.75 22.01 8.14
C LEU A 404 10.09 22.35 6.68
N GLN A 405 9.15 22.12 5.75
CA GLN A 405 9.31 22.43 4.33
C GLN A 405 9.44 23.93 4.08
N CYS A 406 8.64 24.75 4.76
CA CYS A 406 8.56 26.19 4.51
C CYS A 406 9.45 27.01 5.47
N LYS A 407 10.52 26.39 6.01
CA LYS A 407 11.36 27.00 7.05
C LYS A 407 11.84 28.41 6.67
N GLY A 408 11.55 29.39 7.53
CA GLY A 408 11.90 30.80 7.38
C GLY A 408 10.98 31.64 6.49
N GLN A 409 9.86 31.10 6.00
CA GLN A 409 8.97 31.77 5.04
C GLN A 409 7.53 31.95 5.54
N ILE A 410 7.15 31.39 6.69
CA ILE A 410 5.77 31.33 7.20
C ILE A 410 5.63 31.81 8.65
N ASP A 411 6.46 32.76 9.09
CA ASP A 411 6.49 33.30 10.46
C ASP A 411 5.09 33.71 10.98
N GLU A 412 4.23 34.23 10.11
CA GLU A 412 2.87 34.67 10.44
C GLU A 412 1.92 33.51 10.78
N CYS A 413 2.19 32.29 10.30
CA CYS A 413 1.36 31.10 10.48
C CYS A 413 1.71 30.34 11.78
N ILE A 414 2.98 30.36 12.19
CA ILE A 414 3.49 29.60 13.35
C ILE A 414 2.64 29.79 14.63
N PRO A 415 2.23 31.01 15.02
CA PRO A 415 1.42 31.19 16.23
C PRO A 415 0.12 30.39 16.19
N SER A 416 -0.57 30.39 15.05
CA SER A 416 -1.85 29.69 14.90
C SER A 416 -1.69 28.17 14.87
N PHE A 417 -0.60 27.65 14.31
CA PHE A 417 -0.31 26.21 14.27
C PHE A 417 -0.03 25.70 15.68
N VAL A 418 0.82 26.41 16.44
CA VAL A 418 1.17 26.07 17.81
C VAL A 418 -0.04 26.17 18.74
N GLU A 419 -0.84 27.24 18.65
CA GLU A 419 -2.05 27.39 19.46
C GLU A 419 -3.07 26.28 19.20
N LEU A 420 -3.21 25.85 17.93
CA LEU A 420 -4.13 24.78 17.54
C LEU A 420 -3.77 23.44 18.19
N VAL A 421 -2.52 22.97 18.06
CA VAL A 421 -2.09 21.68 18.62
C VAL A 421 -2.06 21.70 20.15
N LEU A 422 -1.65 22.81 20.77
CA LEU A 422 -1.70 22.94 22.23
C LEU A 422 -3.12 22.93 22.75
N THR A 423 -4.07 23.55 22.03
CA THR A 423 -5.50 23.47 22.36
C THR A 423 -6.00 22.03 22.25
N ARG A 424 -5.60 21.28 21.21
CA ARG A 424 -5.96 19.86 21.06
C ARG A 424 -5.47 19.02 22.24
N LEU A 425 -4.26 19.27 22.73
CA LEU A 425 -3.68 18.59 23.89
C LEU A 425 -4.40 18.87 25.22
N THR A 426 -5.29 19.88 25.28
CA THR A 426 -6.13 20.12 26.48
C THR A 426 -7.36 19.21 26.54
N ARG A 427 -7.70 18.54 25.44
CA ARG A 427 -8.76 17.53 25.36
C ARG A 427 -8.21 16.16 25.72
N GLU A 428 -9.09 15.20 25.95
CA GLU A 428 -8.70 13.79 26.11
C GLU A 428 -7.92 13.31 24.88
N VAL A 429 -6.81 12.60 25.12
CA VAL A 429 -5.96 11.99 24.10
C VAL A 429 -5.83 10.52 24.50
N LYS A 430 -6.26 9.60 23.63
CA LYS A 430 -6.31 8.17 23.91
C LYS A 430 -4.97 7.50 23.59
N THR A 431 -4.38 7.82 22.44
CA THR A 431 -3.11 7.23 21.98
C THR A 431 -1.89 8.06 22.38
N SER A 432 -0.75 7.40 22.56
CA SER A 432 0.56 8.06 22.69
C SER A 432 1.01 8.72 21.38
N GLU A 433 0.62 8.14 20.24
CA GLU A 433 0.97 8.64 18.91
C GLU A 433 0.41 10.05 18.66
N LEU A 434 -0.89 10.28 18.85
CA LEU A 434 -1.50 11.62 18.67
C LEU A 434 -0.84 12.66 19.58
N ARG A 435 -0.52 12.27 20.81
CA ARG A 435 0.19 13.15 21.75
C ARG A 435 1.56 13.52 21.20
N THR A 436 2.32 12.53 20.73
CA THR A 436 3.66 12.69 20.15
C THR A 436 3.62 13.57 18.90
N MET A 437 2.69 13.33 17.97
CA MET A 437 2.49 14.16 16.78
C MET A 437 2.19 15.63 17.12
N CYS A 438 1.31 15.87 18.11
CA CYS A 438 1.05 17.24 18.57
C CYS A 438 2.30 17.89 19.19
N LEU A 439 3.13 17.13 19.91
CA LEU A 439 4.41 17.63 20.45
C LEU A 439 5.40 17.92 19.31
N GLN A 440 5.45 17.09 18.27
CA GLN A 440 6.33 17.29 17.11
C GLN A 440 6.04 18.59 16.38
N VAL A 441 4.78 19.00 16.21
CA VAL A 441 4.46 20.32 15.64
C VAL A 441 5.11 21.45 16.43
N VAL A 442 5.13 21.35 17.77
CA VAL A 442 5.78 22.35 18.64
C VAL A 442 7.31 22.24 18.58
N ILE A 443 7.87 21.03 18.47
CA ILE A 443 9.31 20.79 18.30
C ILE A 443 9.80 21.31 16.93
N ALA A 444 9.05 21.09 15.86
CA ALA A 444 9.29 21.64 14.54
C ALA A 444 9.26 23.17 14.58
N ALA A 445 8.29 23.78 15.29
CA ALA A 445 8.25 25.23 15.50
C ALA A 445 9.47 25.75 16.29
N LEU A 446 9.98 24.97 17.25
CA LEU A 446 11.21 25.28 17.99
C LEU A 446 12.41 25.29 17.05
N TYR A 447 12.54 24.26 16.22
CA TYR A 447 13.62 24.17 15.23
C TYR A 447 13.50 25.22 14.11
N TYR A 448 12.27 25.60 13.75
CA TYR A 448 11.96 26.63 12.76
C TYR A 448 12.48 28.00 13.20
N ASN A 449 12.03 28.48 14.37
CA ASN A 449 12.45 29.76 14.94
C ASN A 449 12.22 29.76 16.46
N PRO A 450 13.26 29.49 17.28
CA PRO A 450 13.09 29.36 18.72
C PRO A 450 12.57 30.62 19.40
N GLN A 451 13.00 31.80 18.94
CA GLN A 451 12.59 33.07 19.55
C GLN A 451 11.11 33.35 19.28
N LEU A 452 10.63 33.03 18.08
CA LEU A 452 9.23 33.14 17.73
C LEU A 452 8.39 32.19 18.58
N LEU A 453 8.76 30.91 18.66
CA LEU A 453 8.03 29.93 19.47
C LEU A 453 7.93 30.38 20.94
N LEU A 454 9.05 30.75 21.57
CA LEU A 454 9.04 31.20 22.95
C LEU A 454 8.11 32.40 23.16
N SER A 455 8.12 33.36 22.23
CA SER A 455 7.22 34.52 22.29
C SER A 455 5.74 34.16 22.11
N VAL A 456 5.43 33.06 21.41
CA VAL A 456 4.07 32.52 21.25
C VAL A 456 3.64 31.84 22.55
N LEU A 457 4.47 30.94 23.09
CA LEU A 457 4.19 30.21 24.33
C LEU A 457 4.00 31.13 25.53
N GLU A 458 4.67 32.28 25.57
CA GLU A 458 4.47 33.31 26.61
C GLU A 458 3.11 34.03 26.53
N LYS A 459 2.51 34.11 25.34
CA LYS A 459 1.26 34.86 25.10
C LYS A 459 0.01 34.00 25.27
N ILE A 460 0.12 32.69 25.16
CA ILE A 460 -1.03 31.79 25.30
C ILE A 460 -1.49 31.80 26.77
N PRO A 461 -2.78 32.06 27.06
CA PRO A 461 -3.28 32.16 28.41
C PRO A 461 -3.33 30.80 29.12
N LEU A 462 -2.90 30.76 30.37
CA LEU A 462 -2.90 29.54 31.20
C LEU A 462 -4.27 29.29 31.85
N PRO A 463 -4.81 28.07 31.78
CA PRO A 463 -5.90 27.65 32.65
C PRO A 463 -5.35 27.36 34.06
N ALA A 464 -5.57 28.32 34.98
CA ALA A 464 -5.49 28.19 36.44
C ALA A 464 -4.18 27.71 37.11
N SER A 465 -3.14 27.26 36.38
CA SER A 465 -1.84 26.89 36.94
C SER A 465 -0.89 28.08 37.06
N ASN A 466 0.04 28.03 38.02
CA ASN A 466 1.12 29.02 38.19
C ASN A 466 2.34 28.73 37.28
N GLU A 467 2.25 27.74 36.38
CA GLU A 467 3.35 27.23 35.58
C GLU A 467 3.19 27.67 34.12
N SER A 468 4.27 28.09 33.44
CA SER A 468 4.19 28.54 32.04
C SER A 468 3.89 27.38 31.08
N ILE A 469 3.26 27.68 29.95
CA ILE A 469 2.96 26.67 28.91
C ILE A 469 4.25 26.05 28.37
N ALA A 470 5.30 26.86 28.20
CA ALA A 470 6.63 26.35 27.85
C ALA A 470 7.17 25.34 28.88
N SER A 471 6.92 25.57 30.17
CA SER A 471 7.33 24.65 31.24
C SER A 471 6.57 23.32 31.16
N HIS A 472 5.25 23.39 30.96
CA HIS A 472 4.41 22.21 30.80
C HIS A 472 4.79 21.39 29.55
N PHE A 473 4.93 22.05 28.40
CA PHE A 473 5.36 21.43 27.15
C PHE A 473 6.69 20.69 27.30
N ILE A 474 7.73 21.34 27.85
CA ILE A 474 9.06 20.71 28.00
C ILE A 474 8.99 19.52 28.98
N LYS A 475 8.22 19.62 30.07
CA LYS A 475 8.03 18.49 31.00
C LYS A 475 7.36 17.31 30.32
N GLN A 476 6.29 17.56 29.55
CA GLN A 476 5.56 16.53 28.82
C GLN A 476 6.45 15.88 27.75
N TRP A 477 7.19 16.68 26.99
CA TRP A 477 8.09 16.19 25.96
C TRP A 477 9.19 15.28 26.52
N ILE A 478 9.82 15.65 27.65
CA ILE A 478 10.81 14.79 28.32
C ILE A 478 10.16 13.54 28.93
N HIS A 479 8.90 13.60 29.33
CA HIS A 479 8.17 12.45 29.86
C HIS A 479 7.85 11.42 28.77
N ASP A 480 7.41 11.87 27.60
CA ASP A 480 6.96 11.02 26.49
C ASP A 480 8.06 10.69 25.48
N SER A 481 9.35 10.90 25.83
CA SER A 481 10.45 10.71 24.89
C SER A 481 10.63 9.26 24.41
N ASP A 482 10.09 8.30 25.14
CA ASP A 482 10.05 6.87 24.77
C ASP A 482 8.94 6.53 23.77
N CYS A 483 8.01 7.46 23.53
CA CYS A 483 6.89 7.30 22.60
C CYS A 483 7.19 7.83 21.18
N PHE A 484 8.39 8.40 20.94
CA PHE A 484 8.84 8.79 19.60
C PHE A 484 9.33 7.54 18.88
N LEU A 485 8.57 7.11 17.88
CA LEU A 485 8.78 5.90 17.09
C LEU A 485 9.28 6.29 15.69
N GLY A 486 10.05 5.43 15.05
CA GLY A 486 10.59 5.69 13.72
C GLY A 486 11.86 6.53 13.70
N ILE A 487 12.43 6.69 12.51
CA ILE A 487 13.66 7.45 12.29
C ILE A 487 13.36 8.95 12.39
N HIS A 488 12.28 9.40 11.75
CA HIS A 488 11.96 10.81 11.58
C HIS A 488 11.64 11.47 12.93
N ASP A 489 10.72 10.88 13.70
CA ASP A 489 10.26 11.45 14.97
C ASP A 489 11.41 11.60 15.96
N ARG A 490 12.24 10.55 16.05
CA ARG A 490 13.43 10.53 16.91
C ARG A 490 14.47 11.54 16.47
N LYS A 491 14.70 11.67 15.16
CA LYS A 491 15.59 12.67 14.58
C LYS A 491 15.12 14.10 14.91
N LEU A 492 13.85 14.41 14.69
CA LEU A 492 13.29 15.72 15.04
C LEU A 492 13.39 15.98 16.55
N CYS A 493 13.14 14.97 17.38
CA CYS A 493 13.29 15.07 18.83
C CYS A 493 14.73 15.41 19.24
N VAL A 494 15.74 14.74 18.67
CA VAL A 494 17.16 15.05 18.92
C VAL A 494 17.50 16.48 18.51
N ILE A 495 17.13 16.88 17.28
CA ILE A 495 17.38 18.24 16.76
C ILE A 495 16.71 19.29 17.64
N GLY A 496 15.48 19.03 18.08
CA GLY A 496 14.76 19.87 19.01
C GLY A 496 15.49 20.05 20.34
N LEU A 497 15.90 18.95 20.99
CA LEU A 497 16.61 19.00 22.28
C LEU A 497 17.97 19.70 22.14
N CYS A 498 18.67 19.48 21.03
CA CYS A 498 19.90 20.20 20.70
C CYS A 498 19.66 21.72 20.53
N THR A 499 18.56 22.09 19.90
CA THR A 499 18.13 23.49 19.76
C THR A 499 17.84 24.11 21.13
N LEU A 500 17.12 23.39 21.99
CA LEU A 500 16.79 23.79 23.36
C LEU A 500 18.05 24.01 24.22
N MET A 501 19.04 23.12 24.10
CA MET A 501 20.32 23.22 24.79
C MET A 501 21.15 24.44 24.33
N SER A 502 20.91 24.91 23.11
CA SER A 502 21.69 25.97 22.45
C SER A 502 21.09 27.38 22.60
N LEU A 503 19.99 27.55 23.34
CA LEU A 503 19.29 28.84 23.49
C LEU A 503 20.03 29.92 24.29
N GLY A 504 21.16 29.59 24.94
CA GLY A 504 21.95 30.55 25.72
C GLY A 504 21.14 31.22 26.84
N ASP A 505 21.06 32.55 26.84
CA ASP A 505 20.29 33.29 27.85
C ASP A 505 18.76 33.22 27.64
N GLY A 506 18.30 32.78 26.46
CA GLY A 506 16.88 32.59 26.15
C GLY A 506 16.27 31.28 26.67
N LYS A 507 17.03 30.51 27.45
CA LYS A 507 16.59 29.23 28.03
C LYS A 507 15.40 29.40 28.98
N PRO A 508 14.28 28.67 28.80
CA PRO A 508 13.18 28.65 29.77
C PRO A 508 13.64 28.19 31.17
N GLN A 509 13.07 28.76 32.23
CA GLN A 509 13.50 28.47 33.61
C GLN A 509 13.37 26.98 33.99
N VAL A 510 12.38 26.28 33.42
CA VAL A 510 12.16 24.84 33.63
C VAL A 510 13.38 23.97 33.32
N LEU A 511 14.24 24.41 32.40
CA LEU A 511 15.46 23.66 32.04
C LEU A 511 16.42 23.54 33.22
N SER A 512 16.36 24.47 34.19
CA SER A 512 17.15 24.36 35.42
C SER A 512 16.70 23.20 36.31
N GLU A 513 15.42 22.81 36.23
CA GLU A 513 14.84 21.68 36.97
C GLU A 513 15.06 20.34 36.25
N LEU A 514 15.12 20.36 34.92
CA LEU A 514 15.17 19.17 34.08
C LEU A 514 16.55 18.88 33.48
N GLY A 515 17.56 19.72 33.75
CA GLY A 515 18.86 19.63 33.09
C GLY A 515 19.53 18.25 33.21
N ASP A 516 19.34 17.56 34.33
CA ASP A 516 19.90 16.21 34.53
C ASP A 516 19.11 15.08 33.85
N LYS A 517 17.96 15.37 33.23
CA LYS A 517 17.18 14.42 32.44
C LYS A 517 17.44 14.50 30.94
N ILE A 518 17.89 15.64 30.43
CA ILE A 518 18.03 15.88 28.97
C ILE A 518 19.02 14.90 28.32
N ILE A 519 20.21 14.70 28.90
CA ILE A 519 21.21 13.79 28.32
C ILE A 519 20.75 12.32 28.40
N PRO A 520 20.20 11.81 29.53
CA PRO A 520 19.59 10.49 29.55
C PRO A 520 18.49 10.30 28.50
N THR A 521 17.62 11.29 28.30
CA THR A 521 16.59 11.27 27.25
C THR A 521 17.21 11.19 25.85
N LEU A 522 18.23 11.98 25.56
CA LEU A 522 18.94 11.91 24.28
C LEU A 522 19.58 10.53 24.05
N ILE A 523 20.18 9.93 25.07
CA ILE A 523 20.76 8.59 24.98
C ILE A 523 19.69 7.55 24.63
N LEU A 524 18.53 7.62 25.26
CA LEU A 524 17.39 6.74 24.95
C LEU A 524 16.97 6.87 23.48
N ILE A 525 16.82 8.12 23.00
CA ILE A 525 16.40 8.38 21.61
C ILE A 525 17.46 7.92 20.61
N PHE A 526 18.74 8.11 20.89
CA PHE A 526 19.84 7.64 20.03
C PHE A 526 19.94 6.11 19.98
N ASP A 527 19.63 5.42 21.07
CA ASP A 527 19.55 3.95 21.08
C ASP A 527 18.40 3.46 20.18
N GLY A 528 17.24 4.14 20.24
CA GLY A 528 16.14 3.94 19.30
C GLY A 528 16.54 4.17 17.85
N LEU A 529 17.14 5.32 17.54
CA LEU A 529 17.63 5.64 16.19
C LEU A 529 18.62 4.61 15.66
N LYS A 530 19.54 4.13 16.50
CA LYS A 530 20.52 3.13 16.09
C LYS A 530 19.84 1.82 15.69
N ARG A 531 18.77 1.41 16.38
CA ARG A 531 17.98 0.22 16.02
C ARG A 531 17.19 0.46 14.74
N ALA A 532 16.47 1.58 14.63
CA ALA A 532 15.71 1.92 13.44
C ALA A 532 16.57 2.01 12.17
N TYR A 533 17.75 2.66 12.23
CA TYR A 533 18.68 2.66 11.10
C TYR A 533 19.23 1.28 10.73
N ALA A 534 19.35 0.36 11.71
CA ALA A 534 19.81 -0.99 11.43
C ALA A 534 18.70 -1.85 10.82
N ALA A 535 17.45 -1.64 11.23
CA ALA A 535 16.27 -2.28 10.63
C ALA A 535 16.11 -1.85 9.18
N ARG A 536 16.06 -0.54 8.91
CA ARG A 536 15.98 0.00 7.54
C ARG A 536 17.12 -0.46 6.63
N ALA A 537 18.34 -0.53 7.14
CA ALA A 537 19.47 -1.03 6.35
C ALA A 537 19.37 -2.55 6.07
N ALA A 538 18.73 -3.32 6.94
CA ALA A 538 18.48 -4.74 6.71
C ALA A 538 17.37 -4.93 5.67
N GLU A 539 16.30 -4.13 5.73
CA GLU A 539 15.22 -4.10 4.73
C GLU A 539 15.76 -3.71 3.35
N GLU A 540 16.58 -2.65 3.25
CA GLU A 540 17.23 -2.25 2.00
C GLU A 540 18.17 -3.35 1.45
N GLU A 541 18.87 -4.11 2.32
CA GLU A 541 19.69 -5.26 1.91
C GLU A 541 18.84 -6.46 1.47
N GLU A 542 17.67 -6.68 2.06
CA GLU A 542 16.72 -7.72 1.69
C GLU A 542 16.06 -7.41 0.34
N GLU A 543 15.57 -6.18 0.13
CA GLU A 543 15.03 -5.73 -1.16
C GLU A 543 16.06 -5.81 -2.30
N GLU A 544 17.31 -5.36 -2.07
CA GLU A 544 18.40 -5.51 -3.05
C GLU A 544 18.73 -6.99 -3.31
N SER A 545 18.51 -7.88 -2.34
CA SER A 545 18.72 -9.32 -2.50
C SER A 545 17.57 -10.03 -3.20
N GLU A 546 16.33 -9.57 -3.03
CA GLU A 546 15.16 -10.07 -3.76
C GLU A 546 15.17 -9.62 -5.23
N GLU A 547 15.73 -8.44 -5.55
CA GLU A 547 16.00 -8.05 -6.94
C GLU A 547 17.06 -8.92 -7.63
N ASP A 548 17.94 -9.59 -6.87
CA ASP A 548 18.98 -10.51 -7.37
C ASP A 548 18.60 -12.01 -7.21
N ASP A 549 17.52 -12.33 -6.50
CA ASP A 549 17.08 -13.70 -6.18
C ASP A 549 15.61 -13.95 -6.58
N ASP A 550 15.28 -13.61 -7.83
CA ASP A 550 14.10 -14.07 -8.62
C ASP A 550 13.99 -15.61 -8.73
N ASP A 551 14.72 -16.39 -7.91
CA ASP A 551 14.96 -17.83 -8.05
C ASP A 551 14.82 -18.62 -6.72
N LEU A 552 14.07 -18.13 -5.72
CA LEU A 552 13.73 -18.92 -4.52
C LEU A 552 12.23 -19.10 -4.27
N GLU A 553 11.77 -20.29 -4.67
CA GLU A 553 10.49 -20.93 -4.35
C GLU A 553 10.11 -20.83 -2.85
N GLU A 554 9.11 -20.02 -2.49
CA GLU A 554 8.35 -20.23 -1.26
C GLU A 554 7.35 -21.39 -1.43
N GLY A 555 7.88 -22.59 -1.22
CA GLY A 555 7.08 -23.77 -0.98
C GLY A 555 6.51 -23.75 0.42
N ILE A 556 5.26 -23.28 0.58
CA ILE A 556 4.48 -23.44 1.81
C ILE A 556 4.39 -24.94 2.14
N SER A 557 5.21 -25.40 3.10
CA SER A 557 5.09 -26.72 3.70
C SER A 557 4.31 -26.61 5.00
N SER A 558 3.00 -26.84 4.88
CA SER A 558 2.12 -27.22 5.97
C SER A 558 2.63 -28.51 6.62
N ASP A 559 3.01 -28.42 7.88
CA ASP A 559 2.80 -29.42 8.95
C ASP A 559 3.53 -28.92 10.22
N GLU A 560 2.81 -28.53 11.28
CA GLU A 560 2.96 -29.14 12.61
C GLU A 560 1.92 -28.61 13.62
N ASP A 561 0.98 -29.50 13.97
CA ASP A 561 0.20 -29.45 15.21
C ASP A 561 1.14 -29.61 16.43
N GLU A 562 1.37 -28.57 17.23
CA GLU A 562 1.73 -28.74 18.65
C GLU A 562 0.87 -27.87 19.57
N VAL A 563 0.44 -28.50 20.66
CA VAL A 563 -0.62 -28.06 21.57
C VAL A 563 -0.04 -27.23 22.71
N ASP A 564 -0.66 -26.07 22.95
CA ASP A 564 -0.58 -25.12 24.07
C ASP A 564 -0.20 -25.71 25.45
N GLU A 565 0.74 -25.06 26.15
CA GLU A 565 0.74 -25.01 27.63
C GLU A 565 1.66 -23.90 28.23
N MET A 566 1.37 -22.60 28.07
CA MET A 566 1.94 -21.54 28.96
C MET A 566 0.99 -20.33 29.07
N GLY A 567 0.08 -20.40 30.05
CA GLY A 567 -1.03 -19.47 30.25
C GLY A 567 -0.75 -18.05 30.82
N PRO A 568 -1.83 -17.33 31.23
CA PRO A 568 -1.98 -15.85 31.28
C PRO A 568 -1.19 -15.08 32.37
N SER A 569 -0.04 -15.57 32.83
CA SER A 569 0.65 -15.05 34.02
C SER A 569 1.69 -13.92 33.77
N TYR A 570 1.86 -13.49 32.52
CA TYR A 570 2.82 -12.47 32.11
C TYR A 570 2.22 -11.05 32.12
N PHE A 571 1.05 -10.86 31.49
CA PHE A 571 0.32 -9.59 31.45
C PHE A 571 -0.03 -9.05 32.85
N GLU A 572 -0.35 -9.94 33.79
CA GLU A 572 -0.68 -9.57 35.18
C GLU A 572 0.54 -8.99 35.95
N ARG A 573 1.78 -9.26 35.51
CA ARG A 573 3.01 -8.73 36.13
C ARG A 573 3.39 -7.35 35.61
N ILE A 574 3.12 -7.05 34.34
CA ILE A 574 3.39 -5.74 33.73
C ILE A 574 2.37 -4.72 34.21
N ALA A 575 1.08 -5.08 34.23
CA ALA A 575 0.00 -4.23 34.75
C ALA A 575 0.20 -3.83 36.22
N LYS A 576 0.83 -4.71 37.02
CA LYS A 576 1.12 -4.44 38.44
C LYS A 576 2.28 -3.44 38.65
N MET A 577 3.27 -3.41 37.75
CA MET A 577 4.37 -2.45 37.81
C MET A 577 3.95 -1.02 37.43
N ALA A 578 2.97 -0.87 36.53
CA ALA A 578 2.42 0.43 36.14
C ALA A 578 1.54 1.03 37.25
N LYS A 579 0.74 0.20 37.94
CA LYS A 579 -0.17 0.62 39.02
C LYS A 579 0.55 1.12 40.28
N ASP A 580 1.72 0.55 40.61
CA ASP A 580 2.47 0.89 41.81
C ASP A 580 3.19 2.26 41.70
N LYS A 581 3.46 2.76 40.48
CA LYS A 581 4.11 4.08 40.25
C LYS A 581 3.12 5.26 40.21
N ALA A 582 1.85 5.02 39.90
CA ALA A 582 0.84 6.08 39.82
C ALA A 582 0.29 6.54 41.19
N ALA A 583 0.53 5.78 42.27
CA ALA A 583 -0.04 6.06 43.59
C ALA A 583 0.77 7.06 44.45
N GLU A 584 1.95 7.51 44.01
CA GLU A 584 2.84 8.32 44.86
C GLU A 584 2.66 9.85 44.80
N GLN A 585 1.96 10.44 43.82
CA GLN A 585 1.91 11.90 43.69
C GLN A 585 0.54 12.41 43.20
N GLY A 586 -0.40 12.59 44.12
CA GLY A 586 -1.74 13.06 43.80
C GLY A 586 -1.80 14.52 43.34
N PHE A 587 -2.31 14.77 42.12
CA PHE A 587 -3.50 15.59 41.84
C PHE A 587 -3.87 15.61 40.34
N GLU A 588 -5.16 15.86 40.05
CA GLU A 588 -5.92 15.63 38.80
C GLU A 588 -5.80 16.73 37.70
N LEU A 589 -5.62 16.30 36.44
CA LEU A 589 -6.19 16.89 35.21
C LEU A 589 -6.69 15.72 34.33
N THR A 590 -7.87 15.85 33.73
CA THR A 590 -8.66 14.78 33.10
C THR A 590 -8.13 14.38 31.71
N ALA A 591 -6.99 13.70 31.66
CA ALA A 591 -6.58 12.88 30.52
C ALA A 591 -6.16 11.51 31.07
N THR A 592 -7.15 10.69 31.36
CA THR A 592 -6.96 9.27 31.69
C THR A 592 -7.01 8.49 30.40
N ILE A 593 -5.92 7.83 30.03
CA ILE A 593 -5.95 6.75 29.04
C ILE A 593 -6.96 5.73 29.56
N LYS A 594 -8.10 5.59 28.89
CA LYS A 594 -9.07 4.55 29.19
C LYS A 594 -8.61 3.28 28.49
N ASP A 595 -8.24 2.27 29.27
CA ASP A 595 -8.26 0.88 28.81
C ASP A 595 -9.67 0.59 28.30
N GLY A 596 -9.80 0.41 26.98
CA GLY A 596 -11.02 0.00 26.33
C GLY A 596 -11.33 -1.44 26.70
N ASN A 597 -12.11 -1.64 27.76
CA ASN A 597 -12.67 -2.94 28.08
C ASN A 597 -14.16 -2.75 28.38
N ASP A 598 -14.97 -2.75 27.31
CA ASP A 598 -16.39 -3.15 27.32
C ASP A 598 -16.96 -3.03 25.90
N SER A 599 -16.84 -4.09 25.10
CA SER A 599 -17.91 -4.61 24.24
C SER A 599 -17.49 -5.99 23.70
N ASP A 600 -18.16 -7.03 24.21
CA ASP A 600 -18.25 -8.34 23.57
C ASP A 600 -18.80 -8.16 22.14
N ASP A 601 -18.10 -8.67 21.14
CA ASP A 601 -18.68 -9.39 19.99
C ASP A 601 -17.54 -10.10 19.23
N GLU A 602 -17.91 -11.23 18.62
CA GLU A 602 -17.12 -12.42 18.31
C GLU A 602 -16.33 -12.34 16.99
N ASP A 603 -15.29 -13.19 16.94
CA ASP A 603 -14.61 -13.76 15.76
C ASP A 603 -13.78 -12.84 14.84
N ASP A 604 -12.45 -12.86 15.03
CA ASP A 604 -11.49 -12.88 13.93
C ASP A 604 -10.27 -13.73 14.35
N ASP A 605 -10.13 -14.88 13.68
CA ASP A 605 -8.95 -15.74 13.71
C ASP A 605 -7.91 -15.12 12.73
N ASP A 606 -7.13 -14.15 13.20
CA ASP A 606 -5.88 -13.76 12.52
C ASP A 606 -4.71 -14.46 13.23
N ASP A 607 -4.27 -15.56 12.62
CA ASP A 607 -2.98 -16.19 12.85
C ASP A 607 -1.88 -15.25 12.29
N ASP A 608 -1.63 -14.13 12.99
CA ASP A 608 -0.39 -13.37 12.82
C ASP A 608 0.68 -13.97 13.73
N ASP A 609 1.71 -14.53 13.10
CA ASP A 609 2.93 -15.06 13.70
C ASP A 609 3.72 -13.89 14.32
N ASP A 610 3.26 -13.41 15.49
CA ASP A 610 3.82 -12.30 16.26
C ASP A 610 5.23 -12.66 16.75
N SER A 611 6.19 -12.26 15.94
CA SER A 611 7.61 -12.32 16.24
C SER A 611 8.13 -11.12 17.04
N GLY A 612 7.33 -10.42 17.85
CA GLY A 612 7.82 -9.63 18.98
C GLY A 612 8.81 -8.47 18.68
N ASP A 613 8.94 -8.04 17.43
CA ASP A 613 9.56 -6.77 17.01
C ASP A 613 8.43 -5.78 16.64
N GLU A 614 7.52 -5.51 17.58
CA GLU A 614 6.41 -4.56 17.43
C GLU A 614 6.90 -3.17 16.94
N MET A 615 6.69 -2.93 15.64
CA MET A 615 6.64 -1.67 14.88
C MET A 615 7.48 -0.51 15.42
N ASP A 616 8.77 -0.52 15.08
CA ASP A 616 9.65 0.62 15.33
C ASP A 616 9.44 1.77 14.32
N GLU A 617 8.58 1.62 13.29
CA GLU A 617 8.20 2.65 12.29
C GLU A 617 6.67 2.87 12.23
N THR A 618 6.24 4.11 11.95
CA THR A 618 4.82 4.49 11.85
C THR A 618 4.44 4.74 10.39
N ALA A 619 3.17 4.53 10.00
CA ALA A 619 2.70 4.84 8.65
C ALA A 619 2.94 6.31 8.23
N LEU A 620 3.09 7.22 9.21
CA LEU A 620 3.36 8.64 8.98
C LEU A 620 4.81 8.93 8.56
N GLU A 621 5.73 7.96 8.68
CA GLU A 621 7.12 8.08 8.19
C GLU A 621 7.17 8.24 6.66
N GLY A 622 6.16 7.75 5.95
CA GLY A 622 6.01 7.95 4.50
C GLY A 622 5.86 9.42 4.08
N PHE A 623 5.46 10.32 5.00
CA PHE A 623 5.34 11.75 4.73
C PHE A 623 6.66 12.48 5.01
N SER A 624 7.59 12.36 4.07
CA SER A 624 8.94 12.88 4.16
C SER A 624 9.02 14.41 4.26
N THR A 625 10.13 14.89 4.84
CA THR A 625 10.44 16.31 5.03
C THR A 625 11.89 16.59 4.62
N PRO A 626 12.34 17.86 4.59
CA PRO A 626 13.75 18.19 4.33
C PRO A 626 14.74 17.62 5.35
N LEU A 627 14.25 17.11 6.49
CA LEU A 627 15.10 16.41 7.47
C LEU A 627 15.41 14.98 7.06
N ASP A 628 14.64 14.39 6.14
CA ASP A 628 14.71 12.97 5.80
C ASP A 628 15.48 12.71 4.51
N ASP A 629 15.52 13.70 3.61
CA ASP A 629 16.20 13.65 2.32
C ASP A 629 17.70 14.03 2.46
N GLU A 630 18.61 13.05 2.40
CA GLU A 630 20.07 13.27 2.52
C GLU A 630 20.66 14.13 1.38
N ASP A 631 20.02 14.12 0.21
CA ASP A 631 20.44 14.90 -0.95
C ASP A 631 19.97 16.36 -0.87
N ASN A 632 19.03 16.65 0.05
CA ASN A 632 18.58 18.00 0.31
C ASN A 632 19.73 18.87 0.84
N PRO A 633 19.99 20.06 0.25
CA PRO A 633 20.99 20.99 0.78
C PRO A 633 20.72 21.46 2.21
N ALA A 634 19.45 21.37 2.67
CA ALA A 634 19.02 21.69 4.01
C ALA A 634 19.05 20.48 4.97
N TYR A 635 19.48 19.30 4.51
CA TYR A 635 19.58 18.10 5.33
C TYR A 635 20.47 18.32 6.55
N VAL A 636 20.00 17.79 7.67
CA VAL A 636 20.67 17.90 8.97
C VAL A 636 20.83 16.51 9.57
N ASP A 637 22.07 16.10 9.83
CA ASP A 637 22.37 14.86 10.54
C ASP A 637 22.33 15.10 12.06
N GLU A 638 21.49 14.34 12.74
CA GLU A 638 21.20 14.45 14.17
C GLU A 638 22.40 14.12 15.08
N TYR A 639 23.25 13.17 14.68
CA TYR A 639 24.49 12.85 15.40
C TYR A 639 25.48 14.01 15.27
N MET A 640 25.63 14.58 14.08
CA MET A 640 26.51 15.72 13.84
C MET A 640 26.06 16.97 14.58
N VAL A 641 24.76 17.27 14.59
CA VAL A 641 24.19 18.39 15.37
C VAL A 641 24.46 18.19 16.85
N PHE A 642 24.16 17.01 17.39
CA PHE A 642 24.39 16.74 18.80
C PHE A 642 25.87 16.86 19.17
N GLN A 643 26.77 16.34 18.34
CA GLN A 643 28.21 16.45 18.53
C GLN A 643 28.67 17.91 18.55
N GLU A 644 28.20 18.74 17.62
CA GLU A 644 28.52 20.16 17.56
C GLU A 644 28.07 20.88 18.83
N VAL A 645 26.82 20.65 19.27
CA VAL A 645 26.30 21.24 20.51
C VAL A 645 27.13 20.80 21.70
N MET A 646 27.40 19.51 21.86
CA MET A 646 28.18 18.98 23.00
C MET A 646 29.64 19.46 23.01
N THR A 647 30.22 19.78 21.85
CA THR A 647 31.58 20.33 21.73
C THR A 647 31.62 21.83 22.01
N ASN A 648 30.58 22.56 21.61
CA ASN A 648 30.53 24.02 21.77
C ASN A 648 30.06 24.46 23.16
N LEU A 649 29.14 23.71 23.77
CA LEU A 649 28.51 24.07 25.04
C LEU A 649 29.48 24.31 26.21
N PRO A 650 30.55 23.51 26.41
CA PRO A 650 31.55 23.77 27.46
C PRO A 650 32.25 25.13 27.31
N ASN A 651 32.33 25.67 26.09
CA ASN A 651 32.95 26.98 25.82
C ASN A 651 31.96 28.14 25.96
N VAL A 652 30.69 27.90 25.62
CA VAL A 652 29.63 28.92 25.61
C VAL A 652 28.97 29.07 26.98
N ASP A 653 28.58 27.95 27.61
CA ASP A 653 27.91 27.91 28.93
C ASP A 653 28.43 26.71 29.76
N PRO A 654 29.60 26.84 30.41
CA PRO A 654 30.22 25.77 31.18
C PRO A 654 29.36 25.28 32.36
N ASN A 655 28.55 26.17 32.94
CA ASN A 655 27.69 25.83 34.08
C ASN A 655 26.52 24.95 33.62
N TRP A 656 25.91 25.29 32.49
CA TRP A 656 24.86 24.48 31.88
C TRP A 656 25.39 23.11 31.45
N TYR A 657 26.55 23.05 30.79
CA TYR A 657 27.19 21.78 30.44
C TYR A 657 27.45 20.89 31.68
N SER A 658 27.96 21.48 32.76
CA SER A 658 28.16 20.78 34.03
C SER A 658 26.83 20.24 34.59
N MET A 659 25.75 21.00 34.49
CA MET A 659 24.44 20.56 34.98
C MET A 659 23.83 19.42 34.15
N LEU A 660 24.03 19.44 32.83
CA LEU A 660 23.60 18.37 31.93
C LEU A 660 24.34 17.04 32.19
N THR A 661 25.60 17.12 32.65
CA THR A 661 26.49 15.95 32.76
C THR A 661 26.79 15.49 34.18
N ARG A 662 26.43 16.27 35.22
CA ARG A 662 26.82 16.00 36.62
C ARG A 662 26.32 14.66 37.20
N ASN A 663 25.18 14.17 36.73
CA ASN A 663 24.47 13.03 37.31
C ASN A 663 24.45 11.80 36.40
N LEU A 664 25.28 11.78 35.35
CA LEU A 664 25.35 10.65 34.42
C LEU A 664 25.91 9.41 35.12
N LYS A 665 25.23 8.27 34.96
CA LYS A 665 25.75 6.98 35.40
C LYS A 665 26.95 6.58 34.54
N PRO A 666 27.81 5.65 34.98
CA PRO A 666 28.91 5.15 34.17
C PRO A 666 28.47 4.57 32.80
N GLU A 667 27.28 3.96 32.77
CA GLU A 667 26.65 3.44 31.54
C GLU A 667 26.24 4.59 30.61
N ASP A 668 25.53 5.60 31.11
CA ASP A 668 25.14 6.79 30.34
C ASP A 668 26.36 7.54 29.79
N ALA A 669 27.43 7.66 30.58
CA ALA A 669 28.67 8.31 30.15
C ALA A 669 29.36 7.53 29.01
N LYS A 670 29.28 6.20 29.04
CA LYS A 670 29.80 5.33 27.98
C LYS A 670 28.96 5.46 26.71
N ALA A 671 27.63 5.38 26.82
CA ALA A 671 26.72 5.54 25.69
C ALA A 671 26.89 6.93 25.03
N LEU A 672 27.00 7.99 25.83
CA LEU A 672 27.31 9.34 25.33
C LEU A 672 28.62 9.38 24.54
N GLN A 673 29.67 8.70 25.00
CA GLN A 673 30.93 8.62 24.28
C GLN A 673 30.78 7.87 22.95
N GLU A 674 30.02 6.77 22.94
CA GLU A 674 29.76 5.98 21.73
C GLU A 674 29.00 6.81 20.67
N ILE A 675 27.97 7.56 21.07
CA ILE A 675 27.22 8.47 20.19
C ILE A 675 28.14 9.52 19.57
N LEU A 676 29.03 10.14 20.36
CA LEU A 676 29.97 11.15 19.87
C LEU A 676 31.03 10.58 18.92
N VAL A 677 31.42 9.31 19.11
CA VAL A 677 32.33 8.61 18.19
C VAL A 677 31.63 8.31 16.86
N LEU A 678 30.37 7.84 16.91
CA LEU A 678 29.58 7.60 15.71
C LEU A 678 29.35 8.89 14.91
N ALA A 679 29.08 10.00 15.58
CA ALA A 679 28.97 11.32 14.96
C ALA A 679 30.26 11.72 14.21
N GLU A 680 31.44 11.48 14.79
CA GLU A 680 32.73 11.77 14.14
C GLU A 680 32.94 10.87 12.90
N GLN A 681 32.52 9.61 12.98
CA GLN A 681 32.58 8.67 11.85
C GLN A 681 31.67 9.14 10.70
N LYS A 682 30.40 9.46 10.99
CA LYS A 682 29.45 10.00 10.01
C LYS A 682 29.99 11.28 9.35
N LYS A 683 30.53 12.20 10.15
CA LYS A 683 31.16 13.44 9.64
C LYS A 683 32.37 13.19 8.75
N ALA A 684 33.21 12.21 9.09
CA ALA A 684 34.35 11.83 8.26
C ALA A 684 33.90 11.17 6.94
N ALA A 685 32.87 10.33 6.98
CA ALA A 685 32.29 9.69 5.81
C ALA A 685 31.68 10.72 4.85
N LYS A 686 30.87 11.66 5.36
CA LYS A 686 30.32 12.78 4.56
C LYS A 686 31.42 13.59 3.87
N ARG A 687 32.48 13.94 4.61
CA ARG A 687 33.63 14.65 4.04
C ARG A 687 34.37 13.84 2.97
N SER A 688 34.44 12.52 3.12
CA SER A 688 35.02 11.63 2.10
C SER A 688 34.18 11.65 0.82
N LYS A 689 32.85 11.47 0.94
CA LYS A 689 31.90 11.58 -0.19
C LYS A 689 32.01 12.92 -0.91
N GLU A 690 32.07 14.04 -0.17
CA GLU A 690 32.26 15.38 -0.73
C GLU A 690 33.58 15.53 -1.51
N ILE A 691 34.68 14.92 -1.02
CA ILE A 691 35.98 14.94 -1.70
C ILE A 691 35.96 14.09 -2.97
N GLU A 692 35.31 12.92 -2.94
CA GLU A 692 35.15 12.05 -4.10
C GLU A 692 34.32 12.74 -5.20
N ASN A 693 33.19 13.36 -4.83
CA ASN A 693 32.34 14.12 -5.74
C ASN A 693 33.07 15.34 -6.34
N ALA A 694 33.96 15.99 -5.57
CA ALA A 694 34.79 17.09 -6.06
C ALA A 694 35.98 16.62 -6.93
N GLY A 695 36.44 15.38 -6.75
CA GLY A 695 37.60 14.79 -7.44
C GLY A 695 37.26 14.12 -8.78
N GLY A 696 35.99 13.78 -9.03
CA GLY A 696 35.51 13.15 -10.27
C GLY A 696 35.43 14.05 -11.52
N ASN A 697 35.81 15.33 -11.42
CA ASN A 697 35.84 16.28 -12.54
C ASN A 697 37.27 16.51 -13.09
N TYR A 698 37.97 15.46 -13.50
CA TYR A 698 39.25 15.57 -14.22
C TYR A 698 39.37 14.66 -15.44
#